data_AF-A0A8J4S653-F1
#
_entry.id   AF-A0A8J4S653-F1
#
_cell.length_a   1.000
_cell.length_b   1.000
_cell.length_c   1.000
_cell.angle_alpha   90.00
_cell.angle_beta   90.00
_cell.angle_gamma   90.00
#
_symmetry.space_group_name_H-M   'P 1'
#
loop_
_entity.id
_entity.type
_entity.pdbx_description
1 polymer ?
#
loop_
_entity_poly.entity_id
_entity_poly.type
_entity_poly.pdbx_seq_one_letter_code
_entity_poly.pdbx_strand_id
1 'polypeptide(L)'
;MTAGEKYKVETGGSGDWALEYYEQQRHEQERNGWSVLLKPSVLGACLALAGRIVLWPLALLIVFTSTDYLTHGTVLKLVDESVYAFTEQDPGMAGGCTGCLSVNKVCLIKYSIFESNAIIGATTFKDYAGRKPDLSLYNFSILSDEVLALGERLDAKDVLCQSGVNEWGSMTAGIAGSAQDILDVVDTLKLSVAPQFYRELEIAAADQAPCESGWNIYTITRLFLYPTVKGSVNFASIPGIDFNIFPDYTECRPKVDMSDSLIGSKLTLATNGEDLLAVYPDILKLFPYNFDSSIPDVPREVKAGATKYGFTTVLQGLFKGYYGGCRVRAVNTTGVYIEDTCTVSKRWITYGLMVHSPDDIPFCSTGDVCIHNYYNSLWEWVNYIKADNPSRIGMNLNTFRSRYADTVAISVLPGIVVMQMLLMGMISLYQVMSHKRSVLLTQIWAYRCQNGRMQVVYLAQITYHIIYNSDLYLLGLGTGTLTKASIMNLTCCIFTFSYAFVNLAKARSGDQQLDRHFRLTWETMQIVITVTVASILIGVESTPLEFITAANGEILRKTSARGAKYCGLNDSCVVYKVNLIVFIALFSIALGIMAAISTMIVKCLSPKMKSAVRSARLSMSGSTRNINKTRGSAVQAADDKPKRVSKEAGDHLTSFERNCIGGPFRNLFQDCDDMAYIMYKDKRCTTVEALLLTGYLYYGEHIYQASSVMLLLIARVMPRKVLRTFNMLLLRWHLDMNTGTLTQVLSCPWNKGPLSRDKGIIMCMHNGAVPMGLSLIRELRCLENQELIQVFHCFPEEMSNSSIKLLLDADAKLEIVDVCSDLVAQNILTEDKARYYRSWWIKPLAMYHTDIKEVLLLDVDDIFMRDPAVLRTTEGYKRTGTTFFYDRVLSSREYFNQDINGTQYLKVLLNDFDYAKFGLPPGATPSAHLDPEKSFAWRGQTSHEQDSSLVAIDKSRAGQAINIMFFLITEQHFVHEFSYGDKETFWLSFELAKREYFFSPWGVGDISSSTNGDLERHNDSLCGSIVHYMPVENEPPEFLYANGKAMLNPFPVSMDKLGTATHNVLFNTNPTHLTPRQGRRPNGRTDTDYKGGYAMECLIGFGADPLPAKFAPQLLRRRMFYFGIRMGVLSALDQCFPFDGMK
;
A
#
# COMPACT_ATOMS: atom_id res chain seq x y z
N MET A 1 43.97 28.25 43.50
CA MET A 1 45.12 29.19 43.41
C MET A 1 45.26 29.67 41.97
N THR A 2 45.17 30.99 41.77
CA THR A 2 45.81 31.84 40.73
C THR A 2 45.67 31.42 39.25
N ALA A 3 44.94 32.18 38.41
CA ALA A 3 45.42 33.32 37.57
C ALA A 3 46.32 32.87 36.39
N GLY A 4 46.26 33.38 35.16
CA GLY A 4 45.65 34.58 34.57
C GLY A 4 45.47 34.42 33.05
N GLU A 5 44.51 35.14 32.44
CA GLU A 5 44.68 36.43 31.74
C GLU A 5 45.18 36.35 30.28
N LYS A 6 44.25 36.66 29.36
CA LYS A 6 44.35 37.45 28.10
C LYS A 6 43.17 37.02 27.21
N TYR A 7 42.11 37.81 26.96
CA TYR A 7 42.07 39.19 26.47
C TYR A 7 40.74 39.86 26.86
N LYS A 8 40.80 41.15 27.21
CA LYS A 8 39.67 42.09 27.24
C LYS A 8 39.15 42.31 25.81
N VAL A 9 37.83 42.27 25.62
CA VAL A 9 37.15 42.90 24.49
C VAL A 9 36.25 43.99 25.07
N GLU A 10 36.42 45.20 24.56
CA GLU A 10 35.70 46.41 24.96
C GLU A 10 34.20 46.29 24.71
N THR A 11 33.43 46.78 25.70
CA THR A 11 31.99 47.02 25.63
C THR A 11 31.70 48.24 24.77
N GLY A 12 31.04 48.05 23.63
CA GLY A 12 30.48 49.10 22.80
C GLY A 12 29.01 48.85 22.44
N GLY A 13 28.10 49.57 23.11
CA GLY A 13 26.75 49.92 22.64
C GLY A 13 25.71 48.80 22.48
N SER A 14 24.91 48.56 23.52
CA SER A 14 23.62 47.85 23.42
C SER A 14 22.54 48.78 22.85
N GLY A 15 22.13 48.56 21.61
CA GLY A 15 20.85 49.02 21.08
C GLY A 15 20.10 47.80 20.56
N ASP A 16 18.84 47.64 20.98
CA ASP A 16 17.99 46.50 20.61
C ASP A 16 17.60 46.58 19.12
N TRP A 17 18.48 46.02 18.28
CA TRP A 17 18.42 46.05 16.81
C TRP A 17 17.09 45.57 16.22
N ALA A 18 16.32 44.77 16.98
CA ALA A 18 15.00 44.31 16.56
C ALA A 18 14.00 45.47 16.44
N LEU A 19 14.05 46.45 17.36
CA LEU A 19 13.11 47.56 17.39
C LEU A 19 13.30 48.50 16.17
N GLU A 20 14.55 48.76 15.83
CA GLU A 20 14.96 49.66 14.73
C GLU A 20 14.56 49.10 13.34
N TYR A 21 14.66 47.77 13.15
CA TYR A 21 14.24 47.09 11.92
C TYR A 21 12.71 47.14 11.70
N TYR A 22 11.92 47.01 12.76
CA TYR A 22 10.46 47.01 12.68
C TYR A 22 9.88 48.39 12.34
N GLU A 23 10.49 49.47 12.81
CA GLU A 23 10.08 50.83 12.44
C GLU A 23 10.36 51.14 10.97
N GLN A 24 11.46 50.62 10.44
CA GLN A 24 11.85 50.82 9.04
C GLN A 24 10.91 50.12 8.04
N GLN A 25 10.45 48.89 8.34
CA GLN A 25 9.46 48.19 7.50
C GLN A 25 8.08 48.86 7.52
N ARG A 26 7.67 49.42 8.66
CA ARG A 26 6.38 50.10 8.80
C ARG A 26 6.31 51.36 7.92
N HIS A 27 7.42 52.09 7.83
CA HIS A 27 7.56 53.26 6.97
C HIS A 27 7.51 52.94 5.47
N GLU A 28 7.94 51.74 5.04
CA GLU A 28 7.87 51.31 3.63
C GLU A 28 6.46 50.82 3.22
N GLN A 29 5.69 50.23 4.15
CA GLN A 29 4.33 49.76 3.89
C GLN A 29 3.32 50.91 3.71
N GLU A 30 3.48 52.02 4.43
CA GLU A 30 2.60 53.19 4.36
C GLU A 30 2.71 53.96 3.02
N ARG A 31 3.70 53.64 2.18
CA ARG A 31 4.02 54.36 0.94
C ARG A 31 3.44 53.73 -0.34
N ASN A 32 2.70 52.61 -0.25
CA ASN A 32 2.21 51.85 -1.41
C ASN A 32 0.71 52.13 -1.73
N GLY A 33 0.42 52.65 -2.93
CA GLY A 33 -0.95 52.97 -3.40
C GLY A 33 -1.73 51.82 -4.07
N TRP A 34 -3.03 52.02 -4.30
CA TRP A 34 -4.01 51.02 -4.80
C TRP A 34 -3.70 50.39 -6.16
N SER A 35 -2.83 50.96 -6.99
CA SER A 35 -2.45 50.44 -8.32
C SER A 35 -1.70 49.10 -8.29
N VAL A 36 -1.30 48.62 -7.09
CA VAL A 36 -0.66 47.31 -6.89
C VAL A 36 -1.64 46.14 -7.14
N LEU A 37 -2.95 46.34 -6.95
CA LEU A 37 -3.98 45.30 -7.14
C LEU A 37 -4.17 44.84 -8.60
N LEU A 38 -3.80 45.68 -9.57
CA LEU A 38 -3.95 45.40 -11.01
C LEU A 38 -2.73 44.71 -11.66
N LYS A 39 -1.73 44.30 -10.86
CA LYS A 39 -0.55 43.61 -11.39
C LYS A 39 -0.94 42.19 -11.86
N PRO A 40 -0.40 41.68 -13.00
CA PRO A 40 -0.67 40.33 -13.50
C PRO A 40 -0.42 39.22 -12.46
N SER A 41 0.56 39.41 -11.58
CA SER A 41 0.89 38.48 -10.49
C SER A 41 -0.14 38.48 -9.35
N VAL A 42 -0.95 39.53 -9.20
CA VAL A 42 -2.05 39.61 -8.24
C VAL A 42 -3.30 38.99 -8.84
N LEU A 43 -3.62 39.28 -10.11
CA LEU A 43 -4.72 38.63 -10.84
C LEU A 43 -4.54 37.10 -10.93
N GLY A 44 -3.34 36.63 -11.27
CA GLY A 44 -3.03 35.19 -11.27
C GLY A 44 -3.11 34.55 -9.88
N ALA A 45 -2.82 35.30 -8.81
CA ALA A 45 -2.95 34.80 -7.45
C ALA A 45 -4.42 34.71 -7.03
N CYS A 46 -5.26 35.68 -7.40
CA CYS A 46 -6.70 35.66 -7.19
C CYS A 46 -7.36 34.49 -7.93
N LEU A 47 -6.96 34.23 -9.19
CA LEU A 47 -7.45 33.08 -9.97
C LEU A 47 -7.03 31.74 -9.37
N ALA A 48 -5.76 31.58 -8.96
CA ALA A 48 -5.31 30.37 -8.29
C ALA A 48 -6.03 30.13 -6.95
N LEU A 49 -6.33 31.21 -6.21
CA LEU A 49 -7.06 31.16 -4.94
C LEU A 49 -8.54 30.78 -5.14
N ALA A 50 -9.24 31.47 -6.05
CA ALA A 50 -10.63 31.20 -6.37
C ALA A 50 -10.79 29.79 -6.99
N GLY A 51 -9.82 29.37 -7.80
CA GLY A 51 -9.69 28.02 -8.33
C GLY A 51 -9.70 26.97 -7.22
N ARG A 52 -8.84 27.14 -6.21
CA ARG A 52 -8.67 26.17 -5.11
C ARG A 52 -9.82 26.13 -4.11
N ILE A 53 -10.38 27.29 -3.77
CA ILE A 53 -11.38 27.40 -2.70
C ILE A 53 -12.80 27.18 -3.21
N VAL A 54 -13.09 27.61 -4.44
CA VAL A 54 -14.47 27.66 -4.96
C VAL A 54 -14.64 26.72 -6.14
N LEU A 55 -13.87 26.90 -7.21
CA LEU A 55 -14.13 26.18 -8.47
C LEU A 55 -13.87 24.68 -8.35
N TRP A 56 -12.76 24.28 -7.74
CA TRP A 56 -12.40 22.87 -7.61
C TRP A 56 -13.31 22.08 -6.67
N PRO A 57 -13.60 22.55 -5.44
CA PRO A 57 -14.58 21.87 -4.58
C PRO A 57 -15.97 21.78 -5.20
N LEU A 58 -16.41 22.84 -5.91
CA LEU A 58 -17.68 22.82 -6.62
C LEU A 58 -17.68 21.81 -7.78
N ALA A 59 -16.60 21.75 -8.57
CA ALA A 59 -16.47 20.76 -9.64
C ALA A 59 -16.47 19.33 -9.11
N LEU A 60 -15.77 19.06 -7.99
CA LEU A 60 -15.77 17.75 -7.34
C LEU A 60 -17.16 17.39 -6.79
N LEU A 61 -17.86 18.37 -6.21
CA LEU A 61 -19.23 18.20 -5.73
C LEU A 61 -20.20 17.90 -6.89
N ILE A 62 -20.05 18.59 -8.02
CA ILE A 62 -20.82 18.29 -9.24
C ILE A 62 -20.54 16.85 -9.67
N VAL A 63 -19.27 16.43 -9.78
CA VAL A 63 -18.94 15.03 -10.13
C VAL A 63 -19.61 14.04 -9.18
N PHE A 64 -19.55 14.27 -7.87
CA PHE A 64 -20.13 13.37 -6.87
C PHE A 64 -21.66 13.36 -6.83
N THR A 65 -22.32 14.40 -7.32
CA THR A 65 -23.79 14.53 -7.31
C THR A 65 -24.44 14.26 -8.66
N SER A 66 -23.72 14.49 -9.76
CA SER A 66 -24.21 14.29 -11.12
C SER A 66 -23.80 12.95 -11.73
N THR A 67 -23.06 12.12 -10.98
CA THR A 67 -22.65 10.78 -11.40
C THR A 67 -22.75 9.81 -10.22
N ASP A 68 -22.84 8.51 -10.49
CA ASP A 68 -22.90 7.44 -9.46
C ASP A 68 -21.55 7.15 -8.77
N TYR A 69 -20.63 8.12 -8.81
CA TYR A 69 -19.24 7.98 -8.37
C TYR A 69 -19.10 7.53 -6.91
N LEU A 70 -20.00 7.95 -6.00
CA LEU A 70 -19.95 7.60 -4.56
C LEU A 70 -20.89 6.46 -4.15
N THR A 71 -21.70 5.93 -5.07
CA THR A 71 -22.74 4.93 -4.78
C THR A 71 -22.40 3.58 -5.42
N HIS A 72 -22.94 3.30 -6.60
CA HIS A 72 -22.84 2.03 -7.32
C HIS A 72 -22.21 2.17 -8.71
N GLY A 73 -21.45 3.25 -8.95
CA GLY A 73 -20.84 3.51 -10.25
C GLY A 73 -19.96 2.35 -10.73
N THR A 74 -20.09 2.03 -12.01
CA THR A 74 -19.28 1.01 -12.67
C THR A 74 -18.20 1.65 -13.54
N VAL A 75 -17.12 0.92 -13.81
CA VAL A 75 -16.04 1.35 -14.71
C VAL A 75 -16.51 1.34 -16.17
N LEU A 76 -17.32 0.35 -16.53
CA LEU A 76 -17.80 0.10 -17.88
C LEU A 76 -19.33 0.12 -17.95
N LYS A 77 -19.86 0.49 -19.11
CA LYS A 77 -21.29 0.52 -19.43
C LYS A 77 -21.89 -0.88 -19.37
N LEU A 78 -22.99 -1.01 -18.62
CA LEU A 78 -23.73 -2.25 -18.47
C LEU A 78 -24.71 -2.46 -19.63
N VAL A 79 -25.41 -3.60 -19.62
CA VAL A 79 -26.39 -4.00 -20.65
C VAL A 79 -27.41 -2.88 -20.93
N ASP A 80 -27.90 -2.26 -19.87
CA ASP A 80 -28.91 -1.19 -19.88
C ASP A 80 -28.42 0.10 -20.56
N GLU A 81 -27.10 0.28 -20.62
CA GLU A 81 -26.41 1.41 -21.25
C GLU A 81 -25.71 1.01 -22.55
N SER A 82 -26.13 -0.11 -23.15
CA SER A 82 -25.51 -0.66 -24.36
C SER A 82 -25.42 0.39 -25.48
N VAL A 83 -24.25 0.45 -26.11
CA VAL A 83 -23.97 1.41 -27.17
C VAL A 83 -24.07 0.70 -28.50
N TYR A 84 -25.01 1.16 -29.34
CA TYR A 84 -25.09 0.74 -30.73
C TYR A 84 -24.19 1.63 -31.60
N ALA A 85 -23.37 1.02 -32.46
CA ALA A 85 -22.50 1.75 -33.38
C ALA A 85 -22.39 1.05 -34.74
N PHE A 86 -22.28 1.86 -35.79
CA PHE A 86 -21.82 1.43 -37.11
C PHE A 86 -20.39 1.92 -37.36
N THR A 87 -19.51 1.03 -37.81
CA THR A 87 -18.15 1.36 -38.25
C THR A 87 -17.93 0.78 -39.65
N GLU A 88 -17.64 1.64 -40.63
CA GLU A 88 -17.22 1.22 -41.96
C GLU A 88 -15.79 0.64 -41.89
N GLN A 89 -15.56 -0.51 -42.52
CA GLN A 89 -14.26 -1.20 -42.58
C GLN A 89 -13.52 -1.25 -41.22
N ASP A 90 -14.24 -1.70 -40.19
CA ASP A 90 -13.80 -1.86 -38.81
C ASP A 90 -12.43 -2.57 -38.72
N PRO A 91 -11.36 -1.86 -38.31
CA PRO A 91 -10.03 -2.41 -38.14
C PRO A 91 -9.96 -3.55 -37.12
N GLY A 92 -10.89 -3.57 -36.14
CA GLY A 92 -11.00 -4.64 -35.15
C GLY A 92 -11.58 -5.94 -35.70
N MET A 93 -12.27 -5.86 -36.85
CA MET A 93 -12.86 -6.98 -37.58
C MET A 93 -12.24 -7.12 -38.97
N ALA A 94 -10.96 -6.77 -39.11
CA ALA A 94 -10.18 -7.03 -40.31
C ALA A 94 -9.64 -8.47 -40.30
N GLY A 95 -9.63 -9.10 -41.46
CA GLY A 95 -9.15 -10.47 -41.63
C GLY A 95 -8.78 -10.76 -43.08
N GLY A 96 -8.94 -12.01 -43.46
CA GLY A 96 -8.62 -12.45 -44.80
C GLY A 96 -8.58 -13.96 -44.94
N CYS A 97 -8.06 -14.39 -46.08
CA CYS A 97 -7.92 -15.80 -46.41
C CYS A 97 -6.66 -15.96 -47.26
N THR A 98 -5.69 -16.73 -46.76
CA THR A 98 -4.43 -16.99 -47.48
C THR A 98 -4.55 -18.29 -48.26
N GLY A 99 -4.31 -18.24 -49.58
CA GLY A 99 -4.42 -19.42 -50.45
C GLY A 99 -5.87 -19.87 -50.70
N CYS A 100 -6.82 -18.95 -50.63
CA CYS A 100 -8.25 -19.20 -50.81
C CYS A 100 -8.84 -18.64 -52.10
N LEU A 101 -8.05 -17.89 -52.86
CA LEU A 101 -8.43 -17.40 -54.18
C LEU A 101 -8.54 -18.58 -55.14
N SER A 102 -9.59 -18.61 -55.94
CA SER A 102 -9.83 -19.66 -56.93
C SER A 102 -10.54 -19.10 -58.17
N VAL A 103 -10.74 -19.97 -59.16
CA VAL A 103 -11.61 -19.72 -60.31
C VAL A 103 -13.08 -19.82 -59.91
N ASN A 104 -13.94 -19.02 -60.53
CA ASN A 104 -15.33 -18.84 -60.15
C ASN A 104 -16.15 -20.13 -60.18
N LYS A 105 -15.83 -21.07 -61.07
CA LYS A 105 -16.50 -22.40 -61.10
C LYS A 105 -16.39 -23.17 -59.77
N VAL A 106 -15.37 -22.91 -58.94
CA VAL A 106 -15.24 -23.50 -57.60
C VAL A 106 -16.25 -22.91 -56.61
N CYS A 107 -16.54 -21.61 -56.69
CA CYS A 107 -17.58 -20.99 -55.89
C CYS A 107 -18.98 -21.43 -56.37
N LEU A 108 -19.19 -21.51 -57.69
CA LEU A 108 -20.47 -21.93 -58.29
C LEU A 108 -20.86 -23.37 -57.90
N ILE A 109 -19.93 -24.32 -57.93
CA ILE A 109 -20.19 -25.70 -57.47
C ILE A 109 -20.47 -25.78 -55.97
N LYS A 110 -19.92 -24.86 -55.17
CA LYS A 110 -20.23 -24.80 -53.73
C LYS A 110 -21.61 -24.20 -53.49
N TYR A 111 -22.08 -23.29 -54.34
CA TYR A 111 -23.44 -22.76 -54.25
C TYR A 111 -24.49 -23.73 -54.78
N SER A 112 -24.16 -24.58 -55.76
CA SER A 112 -25.11 -25.56 -56.30
C SER A 112 -25.61 -26.58 -55.27
N ILE A 113 -24.90 -26.79 -54.15
CA ILE A 113 -25.33 -27.70 -53.07
C ILE A 113 -26.58 -27.20 -52.32
N PHE A 114 -26.91 -25.91 -52.44
CA PHE A 114 -28.14 -25.36 -51.87
C PHE A 114 -29.36 -25.83 -52.66
N GLU A 115 -29.20 -26.18 -53.95
CA GLU A 115 -30.30 -26.44 -54.86
C GLU A 115 -31.32 -25.30 -54.80
N SER A 116 -32.59 -25.60 -54.46
CA SER A 116 -33.65 -24.61 -54.23
C SER A 116 -33.93 -24.33 -52.74
N ASN A 117 -33.10 -24.85 -51.84
CA ASN A 117 -33.30 -24.69 -50.39
C ASN A 117 -32.84 -23.30 -49.93
N ALA A 118 -33.67 -22.63 -49.12
CA ALA A 118 -33.33 -21.33 -48.53
C ALA A 118 -32.29 -21.43 -47.40
N ILE A 119 -32.18 -22.60 -46.77
CA ILE A 119 -31.23 -22.88 -45.68
C ILE A 119 -30.77 -24.34 -45.73
N ILE A 120 -29.49 -24.58 -45.48
CA ILE A 120 -28.89 -25.92 -45.35
C ILE A 120 -28.17 -26.07 -44.00
N GLY A 121 -28.00 -27.32 -43.55
CA GLY A 121 -27.31 -27.61 -42.30
C GLY A 121 -25.81 -27.39 -42.41
N ALA A 122 -25.19 -26.85 -41.36
CA ALA A 122 -23.77 -26.51 -41.39
C ALA A 122 -22.86 -27.71 -41.68
N THR A 123 -23.21 -28.92 -41.24
CA THR A 123 -22.43 -30.15 -41.54
C THR A 123 -22.35 -30.43 -43.03
N THR A 124 -23.47 -30.33 -43.76
CA THR A 124 -23.55 -30.56 -45.20
C THR A 124 -22.65 -29.59 -45.98
N PHE A 125 -22.60 -28.33 -45.56
CA PHE A 125 -21.75 -27.33 -46.20
C PHE A 125 -20.28 -27.51 -45.87
N LYS A 126 -19.93 -27.86 -44.62
CA LYS A 126 -18.53 -27.99 -44.17
C LYS A 126 -17.72 -28.97 -45.03
N ASP A 127 -18.32 -30.08 -45.44
CA ASP A 127 -17.68 -31.12 -46.26
C ASP A 127 -17.25 -30.64 -47.65
N TYR A 128 -17.93 -29.63 -48.21
CA TYR A 128 -17.61 -29.02 -49.50
C TYR A 128 -16.85 -27.71 -49.35
N ALA A 129 -17.28 -26.84 -48.45
CA ALA A 129 -16.72 -25.51 -48.26
C ALA A 129 -15.30 -25.54 -47.67
N GLY A 130 -14.98 -26.52 -46.81
CA GLY A 130 -13.65 -26.67 -46.21
C GLY A 130 -12.58 -27.21 -47.15
N ARG A 131 -12.94 -27.70 -48.35
CA ARG A 131 -11.95 -28.16 -49.35
C ARG A 131 -11.13 -26.98 -49.85
N LYS A 132 -9.82 -27.21 -50.03
CA LYS A 132 -8.90 -26.24 -50.62
C LYS A 132 -9.36 -25.87 -52.05
N PRO A 133 -8.99 -24.70 -52.57
CA PRO A 133 -9.26 -24.29 -53.95
C PRO A 133 -8.39 -25.04 -54.98
N ASP A 134 -8.27 -26.35 -54.83
CA ASP A 134 -7.59 -27.26 -55.75
C ASP A 134 -8.64 -27.91 -56.66
N LEU A 135 -8.51 -27.69 -57.96
CA LEU A 135 -9.47 -28.18 -58.96
C LEU A 135 -9.65 -29.70 -58.95
N SER A 136 -8.63 -30.46 -58.53
CA SER A 136 -8.70 -31.92 -58.44
C SER A 136 -9.67 -32.42 -57.35
N LEU A 137 -10.04 -31.56 -56.40
CA LEU A 137 -10.94 -31.88 -55.28
C LEU A 137 -12.42 -31.70 -55.63
N TYR A 138 -12.74 -31.22 -56.84
CA TYR A 138 -14.09 -30.91 -57.29
C TYR A 138 -14.46 -31.67 -58.56
N ASN A 139 -15.67 -32.20 -58.60
CA ASN A 139 -16.23 -32.80 -59.79
C ASN A 139 -17.19 -31.82 -60.48
N PHE A 140 -16.69 -31.08 -61.48
CA PHE A 140 -17.48 -30.06 -62.18
C PHE A 140 -18.54 -30.60 -63.14
N SER A 141 -18.60 -31.91 -63.39
CA SER A 141 -19.62 -32.51 -64.26
C SER A 141 -21.06 -32.37 -63.74
N ILE A 142 -21.23 -31.99 -62.47
CA ILE A 142 -22.55 -31.72 -61.89
C ILE A 142 -23.10 -30.33 -62.25
N LEU A 143 -22.26 -29.45 -62.81
CA LEU A 143 -22.68 -28.12 -63.27
C LEU A 143 -23.18 -28.20 -64.71
N SER A 144 -24.21 -27.42 -65.04
CA SER A 144 -24.65 -27.26 -66.43
C SER A 144 -23.64 -26.45 -67.25
N ASP A 145 -23.67 -26.62 -68.58
CA ASP A 145 -22.82 -25.85 -69.51
C ASP A 145 -23.04 -24.33 -69.34
N GLU A 146 -24.26 -23.92 -69.01
CA GLU A 146 -24.60 -22.52 -68.72
C GLU A 146 -23.88 -21.98 -67.48
N VAL A 147 -23.82 -22.76 -66.39
CA VAL A 147 -23.10 -22.39 -65.17
C VAL A 147 -21.58 -22.38 -65.39
N LEU A 148 -21.05 -23.32 -66.18
CA LEU A 148 -19.64 -23.34 -66.54
C LEU A 148 -19.25 -22.11 -67.36
N ALA A 149 -20.07 -21.76 -68.36
CA ALA A 149 -19.88 -20.56 -69.18
C ALA A 149 -19.97 -19.27 -68.34
N LEU A 150 -20.86 -19.20 -67.35
CA LEU A 150 -20.90 -18.10 -66.40
C LEU A 150 -19.59 -18.00 -65.62
N GLY A 151 -19.07 -19.12 -65.09
CA GLY A 151 -17.79 -19.15 -64.38
C GLY A 151 -16.63 -18.58 -65.21
N GLU A 152 -16.53 -18.98 -66.48
CA GLU A 152 -15.50 -18.47 -67.40
C GLU A 152 -15.66 -16.97 -67.68
N ARG A 153 -16.90 -16.47 -67.82
CA ARG A 153 -17.16 -15.03 -67.99
C ARG A 153 -16.76 -14.22 -66.75
N LEU A 154 -17.04 -14.73 -65.55
CA LEU A 154 -16.67 -14.09 -64.29
C LEU A 154 -15.15 -14.06 -64.11
N ASP A 155 -14.47 -15.18 -64.42
CA ASP A 155 -13.00 -15.25 -64.39
C ASP A 155 -12.37 -14.25 -65.38
N ALA A 156 -12.94 -14.08 -66.58
CA ALA A 156 -12.46 -13.13 -67.59
C ALA A 156 -12.64 -11.65 -67.18
N LYS A 157 -13.53 -11.37 -66.23
CA LYS A 157 -13.78 -10.04 -65.65
C LYS A 157 -12.99 -9.79 -64.36
N ASP A 158 -12.09 -10.70 -63.97
CA ASP A 158 -11.37 -10.68 -62.70
C ASP A 158 -12.28 -10.63 -61.46
N VAL A 159 -13.50 -11.20 -61.55
CA VAL A 159 -14.43 -11.34 -60.43
C VAL A 159 -13.82 -12.28 -59.39
N LEU A 160 -13.75 -11.84 -58.13
CA LEU A 160 -13.05 -12.57 -57.09
C LEU A 160 -13.91 -13.75 -56.59
N CYS A 161 -13.35 -14.96 -56.62
CA CYS A 161 -13.91 -16.13 -55.94
C CYS A 161 -13.05 -16.49 -54.72
N GLN A 162 -13.66 -16.41 -53.54
CA GLN A 162 -13.09 -16.81 -52.26
C GLN A 162 -13.65 -18.17 -51.85
N SER A 163 -12.77 -19.12 -51.57
CA SER A 163 -13.14 -20.51 -51.30
C SER A 163 -12.17 -21.16 -50.30
N GLY A 164 -12.69 -21.62 -49.17
CA GLY A 164 -11.91 -22.34 -48.16
C GLY A 164 -12.20 -21.89 -46.73
N VAL A 165 -11.18 -21.99 -45.86
CA VAL A 165 -11.24 -21.59 -44.45
C VAL A 165 -10.57 -20.23 -44.30
N ASN A 166 -11.30 -19.23 -43.83
CA ASN A 166 -10.76 -17.90 -43.59
C ASN A 166 -9.88 -17.85 -42.32
N GLU A 167 -9.20 -16.73 -42.11
CA GLU A 167 -8.32 -16.48 -40.96
C GLU A 167 -9.09 -16.45 -39.61
N TRP A 168 -10.43 -16.38 -39.63
CA TRP A 168 -11.30 -16.57 -38.46
C TRP A 168 -11.67 -18.04 -38.20
N GLY A 169 -11.25 -18.97 -39.05
CA GLY A 169 -11.56 -20.40 -38.92
C GLY A 169 -12.95 -20.78 -39.46
N SER A 170 -13.66 -19.85 -40.09
CA SER A 170 -14.96 -20.08 -40.70
C SER A 170 -14.78 -20.65 -42.11
N MET A 171 -15.58 -21.66 -42.45
CA MET A 171 -15.65 -22.20 -43.81
C MET A 171 -16.56 -21.32 -44.64
N THR A 172 -16.09 -20.94 -45.81
CA THR A 172 -16.73 -19.89 -46.58
C THR A 172 -16.60 -20.08 -48.09
N ALA A 173 -17.64 -19.66 -48.79
CA ALA A 173 -17.66 -19.49 -50.24
C ALA A 173 -18.25 -18.11 -50.56
N GLY A 174 -17.56 -17.37 -51.42
CA GLY A 174 -17.85 -15.98 -51.72
C GLY A 174 -17.51 -15.58 -53.15
N ILE A 175 -18.37 -14.79 -53.77
CA ILE A 175 -18.09 -14.13 -55.07
C ILE A 175 -18.26 -12.63 -54.87
N ALA A 176 -17.26 -11.85 -55.30
CA ALA A 176 -17.25 -10.39 -55.23
C ALA A 176 -17.01 -9.78 -56.62
N GLY A 177 -17.97 -8.99 -57.10
CA GLY A 177 -17.99 -8.42 -58.45
C GLY A 177 -18.96 -7.23 -58.56
N SER A 178 -19.51 -6.97 -59.75
CA SER A 178 -20.57 -5.96 -59.91
C SER A 178 -21.95 -6.49 -59.48
N ALA A 179 -22.93 -5.60 -59.26
CA ALA A 179 -24.31 -6.00 -58.94
C ALA A 179 -24.88 -6.96 -60.00
N GLN A 180 -24.62 -6.70 -61.29
CA GLN A 180 -25.06 -7.56 -62.38
C GLN A 180 -24.38 -8.94 -62.34
N ASP A 181 -23.08 -9.01 -62.03
CA ASP A 181 -22.37 -10.30 -61.94
C ASP A 181 -22.97 -11.18 -60.84
N ILE A 182 -23.33 -10.60 -59.69
CA ILE A 182 -23.97 -11.34 -58.59
C ILE A 182 -25.41 -11.74 -58.97
N LEU A 183 -26.14 -10.90 -59.70
CA LEU A 183 -27.50 -11.21 -60.17
C LEU A 183 -27.48 -12.39 -61.15
N ASP A 184 -26.54 -12.39 -62.10
CA ASP A 184 -26.32 -13.48 -63.04
C ASP A 184 -26.05 -14.81 -62.30
N VAL A 185 -25.26 -14.78 -61.22
CA VAL A 185 -24.99 -15.95 -60.37
C VAL A 185 -26.27 -16.48 -59.73
N VAL A 186 -27.08 -15.60 -59.14
CA VAL A 186 -28.33 -15.97 -58.47
C VAL A 186 -29.33 -16.58 -59.45
N ASP A 187 -29.52 -15.94 -60.62
CA ASP A 187 -30.50 -16.36 -61.61
C ASP A 187 -30.08 -17.66 -62.32
N THR A 188 -28.80 -17.79 -62.71
CA THR A 188 -28.30 -18.97 -63.43
C THR A 188 -28.34 -20.23 -62.56
N LEU A 189 -27.97 -20.10 -61.28
CA LEU A 189 -28.03 -21.22 -60.32
C LEU A 189 -29.41 -21.39 -59.67
N LYS A 190 -30.35 -20.46 -59.90
CA LYS A 190 -31.69 -20.42 -59.27
C LYS A 190 -31.62 -20.47 -57.75
N LEU A 191 -30.68 -19.71 -57.17
CA LEU A 191 -30.44 -19.71 -55.72
C LEU A 191 -31.64 -19.12 -54.98
N SER A 192 -32.09 -19.78 -53.92
CA SER A 192 -33.15 -19.28 -53.05
C SER A 192 -32.62 -18.22 -52.08
N VAL A 193 -32.41 -17.00 -52.58
CA VAL A 193 -31.97 -15.84 -51.79
C VAL A 193 -33.17 -15.11 -51.16
N ALA A 194 -32.94 -14.28 -50.14
CA ALA A 194 -34.03 -13.53 -49.52
C ALA A 194 -34.62 -12.50 -50.52
N PRO A 195 -35.96 -12.36 -50.61
CA PRO A 195 -36.60 -11.44 -51.56
C PRO A 195 -36.10 -9.99 -51.44
N GLN A 196 -35.83 -9.56 -50.21
CA GLN A 196 -35.19 -8.26 -49.92
C GLN A 196 -33.86 -8.10 -50.65
N PHE A 197 -32.96 -9.07 -50.51
CA PHE A 197 -31.63 -9.03 -51.11
C PHE A 197 -31.70 -9.09 -52.63
N TYR A 198 -32.61 -9.89 -53.18
CA TYR A 198 -32.84 -9.94 -54.61
C TYR A 198 -33.27 -8.58 -55.15
N ARG A 199 -34.24 -7.93 -54.49
CA ARG A 199 -34.73 -6.62 -54.91
C ARG A 199 -33.69 -5.51 -54.77
N GLU A 200 -32.89 -5.54 -53.70
CA GLU A 200 -31.76 -4.62 -53.53
C GLU A 200 -30.75 -4.77 -54.67
N LEU A 201 -30.48 -6.01 -55.07
CA LEU A 201 -29.55 -6.32 -56.13
C LEU A 201 -30.10 -5.91 -57.51
N GLU A 202 -31.39 -6.12 -57.79
CA GLU A 202 -32.04 -5.65 -59.02
C GLU A 202 -31.94 -4.13 -59.18
N ILE A 203 -32.22 -3.38 -58.11
CA ILE A 203 -32.15 -1.91 -58.13
C ILE A 203 -30.71 -1.47 -58.39
N ALA A 204 -29.73 -2.15 -57.79
CA ALA A 204 -28.32 -1.85 -58.00
C ALA A 204 -27.83 -2.23 -59.40
N ALA A 205 -28.26 -3.37 -59.95
CA ALA A 205 -27.92 -3.80 -61.31
C ALA A 205 -28.55 -2.91 -62.39
N ALA A 206 -29.67 -2.24 -62.07
CA ALA A 206 -30.28 -1.22 -62.91
C ALA A 206 -29.63 0.18 -62.77
N ASP A 207 -28.49 0.28 -62.07
CA ASP A 207 -27.79 1.55 -61.76
C ASP A 207 -28.67 2.58 -61.02
N GLN A 208 -29.63 2.11 -60.21
CA GLN A 208 -30.56 2.93 -59.43
C GLN A 208 -30.22 2.94 -57.92
N ALA A 209 -29.06 2.40 -57.54
CA ALA A 209 -28.57 2.46 -56.17
C ALA A 209 -28.16 3.90 -55.76
N PRO A 210 -28.19 4.24 -54.46
CA PRO A 210 -27.79 5.56 -53.96
C PRO A 210 -26.36 5.99 -54.33
N CYS A 211 -25.45 5.03 -54.52
CA CYS A 211 -24.07 5.25 -54.94
C CYS A 211 -23.49 4.00 -55.60
N GLU A 212 -22.34 4.15 -56.27
CA GLU A 212 -21.62 3.07 -56.93
C GLU A 212 -20.86 2.21 -55.91
N SER A 213 -21.04 0.88 -55.97
CA SER A 213 -20.38 -0.07 -55.09
C SER A 213 -20.20 -1.42 -55.80
N GLY A 214 -19.14 -2.14 -55.48
CA GLY A 214 -19.08 -3.58 -55.73
C GLY A 214 -20.10 -4.31 -54.87
N TRP A 215 -20.42 -5.55 -55.24
CA TRP A 215 -21.40 -6.40 -54.58
C TRP A 215 -20.84 -7.79 -54.32
N ASN A 216 -21.29 -8.37 -53.22
CA ASN A 216 -20.84 -9.65 -52.74
C ASN A 216 -22.03 -10.57 -52.53
N ILE A 217 -21.88 -11.84 -52.91
CA ILE A 217 -22.70 -12.94 -52.41
C ILE A 217 -21.81 -13.87 -51.60
N TYR A 218 -22.27 -14.23 -50.40
CA TYR A 218 -21.49 -15.05 -49.49
C TYR A 218 -22.33 -16.01 -48.67
N THR A 219 -21.72 -17.12 -48.28
CA THR A 219 -22.29 -18.11 -47.35
C THR A 219 -21.33 -18.38 -46.21
N ILE A 220 -21.83 -18.27 -44.98
CA ILE A 220 -21.09 -18.53 -43.75
C ILE A 220 -22.00 -19.25 -42.74
N THR A 221 -21.41 -20.04 -41.86
CA THR A 221 -22.17 -20.70 -40.78
C THR A 221 -22.67 -19.68 -39.78
N ARG A 222 -23.98 -19.71 -39.50
CA ARG A 222 -24.69 -18.84 -38.55
C ARG A 222 -25.41 -19.67 -37.50
N LEU A 223 -25.65 -19.07 -36.34
CA LEU A 223 -26.46 -19.68 -35.29
C LEU A 223 -27.92 -19.21 -35.42
N PHE A 224 -28.84 -20.17 -35.31
CA PHE A 224 -30.27 -19.91 -35.22
C PHE A 224 -30.79 -20.43 -33.89
N LEU A 225 -31.48 -19.58 -33.15
CA LEU A 225 -32.11 -19.92 -31.88
C LEU A 225 -33.53 -20.43 -32.11
N TYR A 226 -33.93 -21.45 -31.37
CA TYR A 226 -35.28 -21.99 -31.42
C TYR A 226 -35.79 -22.32 -30.00
N PRO A 227 -37.08 -22.07 -29.72
CA PRO A 227 -37.67 -22.35 -28.42
C PRO A 227 -37.75 -23.86 -28.18
N THR A 228 -37.31 -24.30 -27.01
CA THR A 228 -37.39 -25.72 -26.59
C THR A 228 -38.51 -25.97 -25.59
N VAL A 229 -38.82 -24.96 -24.78
CA VAL A 229 -39.84 -25.00 -23.73
C VAL A 229 -40.75 -23.80 -23.89
N LYS A 230 -42.05 -24.05 -23.80
CA LYS A 230 -43.09 -23.02 -23.87
C LYS A 230 -42.85 -21.92 -22.82
N GLY A 231 -42.89 -20.65 -23.25
CA GLY A 231 -42.77 -19.50 -22.37
C GLY A 231 -41.40 -19.33 -21.69
N SER A 232 -40.36 -19.97 -22.21
CA SER A 232 -38.99 -19.87 -21.65
C SER A 232 -38.11 -18.94 -22.47
N VAL A 233 -37.24 -18.19 -21.81
CA VAL A 233 -36.16 -17.42 -22.44
C VAL A 233 -34.95 -18.29 -22.82
N ASN A 234 -34.94 -19.57 -22.47
CA ASN A 234 -33.83 -20.49 -22.75
C ASN A 234 -34.04 -21.19 -24.10
N PHE A 235 -33.57 -20.57 -25.17
CA PHE A 235 -33.63 -21.14 -26.51
C PHE A 235 -32.43 -22.08 -26.73
N ALA A 236 -32.62 -23.14 -27.50
CA ALA A 236 -31.49 -23.93 -28.02
C ALA A 236 -30.99 -23.31 -29.34
N SER A 237 -29.76 -23.65 -29.73
CA SER A 237 -29.14 -23.13 -30.95
C SER A 237 -28.81 -24.24 -31.94
N ILE A 238 -29.01 -23.99 -33.23
CA ILE A 238 -28.58 -24.85 -34.33
C ILE A 238 -27.76 -24.06 -35.36
N PRO A 239 -26.60 -24.57 -35.82
CA PRO A 239 -25.86 -23.93 -36.89
C PRO A 239 -26.51 -24.22 -38.26
N GLY A 240 -26.85 -23.16 -38.99
CA GLY A 240 -27.42 -23.20 -40.33
C GLY A 240 -26.66 -22.28 -41.29
N ILE A 241 -26.89 -22.45 -42.58
CA ILE A 241 -26.23 -21.65 -43.63
C ILE A 241 -27.27 -21.23 -44.66
N ASP A 242 -27.27 -19.95 -44.96
CA ASP A 242 -28.05 -19.30 -46.00
C ASP A 242 -27.19 -18.28 -46.74
N PHE A 243 -27.75 -17.65 -47.77
CA PHE A 243 -27.08 -16.61 -48.54
C PHE A 243 -27.16 -15.24 -47.87
N ASN A 244 -26.07 -14.49 -47.98
CA ASN A 244 -26.03 -13.06 -47.73
C ASN A 244 -25.59 -12.34 -49.00
N ILE A 245 -26.27 -11.25 -49.34
CA ILE A 245 -25.90 -10.38 -50.44
C ILE A 245 -25.83 -8.95 -49.92
N PHE A 246 -24.74 -8.27 -50.23
CA PHE A 246 -24.47 -6.93 -49.71
C PHE A 246 -23.51 -6.15 -50.62
N PRO A 247 -23.62 -4.81 -50.63
CA PRO A 247 -22.62 -3.96 -51.27
C PRO A 247 -21.32 -3.90 -50.45
N ASP A 248 -20.18 -3.65 -51.10
CA ASP A 248 -18.91 -3.30 -50.44
C ASP A 248 -19.09 -2.10 -49.48
N TYR A 249 -19.85 -1.09 -49.89
CA TYR A 249 -20.15 0.10 -49.10
C TYR A 249 -21.61 0.10 -48.67
N THR A 250 -21.85 -0.06 -47.37
CA THR A 250 -23.21 -0.26 -46.84
C THR A 250 -24.13 0.95 -47.05
N GLU A 251 -23.58 2.16 -47.21
CA GLU A 251 -24.35 3.36 -47.60
C GLU A 251 -24.97 3.26 -49.00
N CYS A 252 -24.44 2.41 -49.87
CA CYS A 252 -24.96 2.21 -51.23
C CYS A 252 -26.10 1.17 -51.28
N ARG A 253 -26.54 0.65 -50.14
CA ARG A 253 -27.66 -0.29 -50.08
C ARG A 253 -28.98 0.42 -50.41
N PRO A 254 -29.75 -0.02 -51.43
CA PRO A 254 -31.07 0.53 -51.69
C PRO A 254 -32.06 0.25 -50.55
N LYS A 255 -32.97 1.20 -50.30
CA LYS A 255 -34.06 1.00 -49.33
C LYS A 255 -35.18 0.17 -49.97
N VAL A 256 -35.41 -1.02 -49.42
CA VAL A 256 -36.51 -1.93 -49.83
C VAL A 256 -37.36 -2.27 -48.62
N ASP A 257 -38.66 -2.02 -48.72
CA ASP A 257 -39.62 -2.33 -47.67
C ASP A 257 -40.13 -3.77 -47.81
N MET A 258 -40.12 -4.51 -46.70
CA MET A 258 -40.64 -5.88 -46.65
C MET A 258 -42.16 -5.84 -46.59
N SER A 259 -42.81 -6.16 -47.71
CA SER A 259 -44.26 -6.30 -47.77
C SER A 259 -44.65 -7.51 -48.62
N ASP A 260 -45.93 -7.88 -48.58
CA ASP A 260 -46.45 -9.01 -49.36
C ASP A 260 -46.49 -8.73 -50.87
N SER A 261 -46.17 -7.51 -51.31
CA SER A 261 -45.98 -7.21 -52.74
C SER A 261 -44.67 -7.80 -53.30
N LEU A 262 -43.71 -8.16 -52.43
CA LEU A 262 -42.46 -8.82 -52.85
C LEU A 262 -42.63 -10.34 -52.94
N ILE A 263 -43.28 -10.94 -51.95
CA ILE A 263 -43.60 -12.38 -51.92
C ILE A 263 -44.79 -12.60 -51.00
N GLY A 264 -45.71 -13.48 -51.39
CA GLY A 264 -46.88 -13.80 -50.57
C GLY A 264 -46.51 -14.64 -49.34
N SER A 265 -47.44 -14.69 -48.38
CA SER A 265 -47.30 -15.48 -47.17
C SER A 265 -48.40 -16.56 -47.08
N LYS A 266 -48.06 -17.72 -46.52
CA LYS A 266 -49.02 -18.79 -46.23
C LYS A 266 -48.87 -19.32 -44.81
N LEU A 267 -49.99 -19.62 -44.17
CA LEU A 267 -50.01 -20.26 -42.85
C LEU A 267 -49.45 -21.69 -42.96
N THR A 268 -48.49 -22.03 -42.10
CA THR A 268 -47.86 -23.36 -42.07
C THR A 268 -47.99 -24.06 -40.72
N LEU A 269 -48.07 -23.31 -39.63
CA LEU A 269 -48.35 -23.85 -38.30
C LEU A 269 -49.43 -23.00 -37.62
N ALA A 270 -50.62 -23.55 -37.40
CA ALA A 270 -51.64 -22.92 -36.57
C ALA A 270 -51.28 -23.11 -35.08
N THR A 271 -51.19 -22.02 -34.32
CA THR A 271 -50.77 -22.04 -32.91
C THR A 271 -51.94 -21.90 -31.93
N ASN A 272 -53.19 -21.83 -32.43
CA ASN A 272 -54.42 -21.80 -31.64
C ASN A 272 -54.42 -20.74 -30.51
N GLY A 273 -53.92 -19.53 -30.79
CA GLY A 273 -53.85 -18.42 -29.83
C GLY A 273 -52.51 -18.26 -29.13
N GLU A 274 -51.55 -19.17 -29.35
CA GLU A 274 -50.19 -19.07 -28.80
C GLU A 274 -49.26 -18.31 -29.75
N ASP A 275 -48.51 -17.34 -29.21
CA ASP A 275 -47.43 -16.68 -29.92
C ASP A 275 -46.08 -17.26 -29.49
N LEU A 276 -45.38 -17.91 -30.42
CA LEU A 276 -44.11 -18.61 -30.17
C LEU A 276 -42.96 -17.65 -29.83
N LEU A 277 -43.12 -16.35 -30.10
CA LEU A 277 -42.16 -15.31 -29.75
C LEU A 277 -42.72 -14.34 -28.71
N ALA A 278 -43.76 -14.71 -27.95
CA ALA A 278 -44.21 -13.90 -26.82
C ALA A 278 -43.16 -13.80 -25.70
N VAL A 279 -42.36 -14.85 -25.51
CA VAL A 279 -41.22 -14.90 -24.58
C VAL A 279 -39.98 -15.28 -25.37
N TYR A 280 -38.94 -14.44 -25.29
CA TYR A 280 -37.73 -14.56 -26.11
C TYR A 280 -36.49 -14.06 -25.35
N PRO A 281 -35.29 -14.55 -25.71
CA PRO A 281 -34.02 -14.05 -25.17
C PRO A 281 -33.78 -12.57 -25.50
N ASP A 282 -33.13 -11.83 -24.60
CA ASP A 282 -32.81 -10.40 -24.81
C ASP A 282 -31.89 -10.16 -26.02
N ILE A 283 -31.03 -11.12 -26.36
CA ILE A 283 -30.14 -11.04 -27.53
C ILE A 283 -30.91 -10.89 -28.85
N LEU A 284 -32.17 -11.36 -28.93
CA LEU A 284 -33.03 -11.18 -30.11
C LEU A 284 -33.60 -9.75 -30.22
N LYS A 285 -33.40 -8.87 -29.23
CA LYS A 285 -33.84 -7.46 -29.28
C LYS A 285 -32.83 -6.53 -29.95
N LEU A 286 -31.65 -7.03 -30.31
CA LEU A 286 -30.52 -6.18 -30.69
C LEU A 286 -30.53 -5.71 -32.15
N PHE A 287 -31.13 -6.49 -33.05
CA PHE A 287 -31.08 -6.25 -34.49
C PHE A 287 -32.44 -6.48 -35.15
N PRO A 288 -32.73 -5.80 -36.28
CA PRO A 288 -34.02 -5.88 -36.95
C PRO A 288 -34.21 -7.19 -37.71
N TYR A 289 -35.46 -7.66 -37.75
CA TYR A 289 -35.89 -8.84 -38.52
C TYR A 289 -36.64 -8.45 -39.80
N ASN A 290 -36.65 -9.36 -40.75
CA ASN A 290 -37.34 -9.20 -42.04
C ASN A 290 -38.75 -9.80 -42.05
N PHE A 291 -39.31 -10.10 -40.88
CA PHE A 291 -40.62 -10.72 -40.69
C PHE A 291 -41.33 -10.10 -39.48
N ASP A 292 -42.66 -10.10 -39.49
CA ASP A 292 -43.45 -9.51 -38.41
C ASP A 292 -43.48 -10.44 -37.19
N SER A 293 -43.29 -9.90 -35.99
CA SER A 293 -43.36 -10.67 -34.75
C SER A 293 -43.66 -9.82 -33.52
N SER A 294 -43.78 -10.46 -32.36
CA SER A 294 -43.84 -9.82 -31.04
C SER A 294 -42.48 -9.36 -30.50
N ILE A 295 -41.37 -9.63 -31.21
CA ILE A 295 -40.06 -9.06 -30.87
C ILE A 295 -40.09 -7.55 -31.14
N PRO A 296 -39.56 -6.69 -30.25
CA PRO A 296 -39.60 -5.24 -30.41
C PRO A 296 -38.91 -4.78 -31.70
N ASP A 297 -39.56 -3.87 -32.42
CA ASP A 297 -39.01 -3.32 -33.65
C ASP A 297 -37.73 -2.51 -33.39
N VAL A 298 -36.67 -2.88 -34.10
CA VAL A 298 -35.40 -2.14 -34.13
C VAL A 298 -35.31 -1.37 -35.45
N PRO A 299 -34.90 -0.08 -35.46
CA PRO A 299 -34.73 0.66 -36.70
C PRO A 299 -33.70 0.03 -37.64
N ARG A 300 -34.09 -0.17 -38.90
CA ARG A 300 -33.16 -0.62 -39.96
C ARG A 300 -32.15 0.47 -40.36
N GLU A 301 -32.54 1.73 -40.25
CA GLU A 301 -31.68 2.87 -40.52
C GLU A 301 -30.88 3.25 -39.28
N VAL A 302 -29.56 3.39 -39.43
CA VAL A 302 -28.61 3.65 -38.36
C VAL A 302 -27.79 4.89 -38.70
N LYS A 303 -27.50 5.73 -37.71
CA LYS A 303 -26.51 6.82 -37.87
C LYS A 303 -25.12 6.26 -38.14
N ALA A 304 -24.49 6.77 -39.19
CA ALA A 304 -23.12 6.43 -39.55
C ALA A 304 -22.15 7.55 -39.15
N GLY A 305 -20.90 7.17 -38.89
CA GLY A 305 -19.80 8.11 -38.71
C GLY A 305 -19.31 8.64 -40.06
N ALA A 306 -17.99 8.53 -40.31
CA ALA A 306 -17.45 8.79 -41.64
C ALA A 306 -17.71 7.57 -42.55
N THR A 307 -18.36 7.79 -43.69
CA THR A 307 -18.51 6.79 -44.76
C THR A 307 -17.77 7.23 -46.03
N LYS A 308 -17.50 6.32 -46.96
CA LYS A 308 -16.80 6.63 -48.22
C LYS A 308 -17.47 7.76 -49.00
N TYR A 309 -18.81 7.73 -49.13
CA TYR A 309 -19.56 8.74 -49.89
C TYR A 309 -20.16 9.86 -49.02
N GLY A 310 -19.82 9.92 -47.73
CA GLY A 310 -20.24 11.01 -46.83
C GLY A 310 -21.70 10.96 -46.38
N PHE A 311 -22.32 9.78 -46.37
CA PHE A 311 -23.69 9.59 -45.90
C PHE A 311 -23.74 9.67 -44.36
N THR A 312 -24.81 10.25 -43.81
CA THR A 312 -24.97 10.38 -42.35
C THR A 312 -25.75 9.22 -41.72
N THR A 313 -26.41 8.41 -42.55
CA THR A 313 -27.11 7.20 -42.14
C THR A 313 -26.84 6.07 -43.13
N VAL A 314 -26.91 4.82 -42.65
CA VAL A 314 -26.76 3.59 -43.43
C VAL A 314 -27.87 2.60 -43.08
N LEU A 315 -28.12 1.64 -43.96
CA LEU A 315 -29.10 0.59 -43.75
C LEU A 315 -28.43 -0.72 -43.35
N GLN A 316 -28.78 -1.23 -42.17
CA GLN A 316 -28.31 -2.55 -41.74
C GLN A 316 -29.08 -3.69 -42.42
N GLY A 317 -28.42 -4.84 -42.56
CA GLY A 317 -29.06 -6.07 -43.01
C GLY A 317 -30.09 -6.59 -42.02
N LEU A 318 -31.15 -7.22 -42.53
CA LEU A 318 -32.26 -7.75 -41.73
C LEU A 318 -32.06 -9.23 -41.41
N PHE A 319 -32.23 -9.59 -40.15
CA PHE A 319 -32.25 -10.97 -39.70
C PHE A 319 -33.46 -11.73 -40.23
N LYS A 320 -33.30 -13.05 -40.33
CA LYS A 320 -34.26 -13.96 -40.97
C LYS A 320 -34.79 -14.97 -39.98
N GLY A 321 -36.04 -15.38 -40.16
CA GLY A 321 -36.62 -16.53 -39.47
C GLY A 321 -36.80 -17.69 -40.45
N TYR A 322 -36.73 -18.92 -39.95
CA TYR A 322 -36.95 -20.12 -40.73
C TYR A 322 -37.89 -21.09 -40.00
N TYR A 323 -38.86 -21.64 -40.71
CA TYR A 323 -39.69 -22.74 -40.23
C TYR A 323 -39.75 -23.83 -41.30
N GLY A 324 -39.35 -25.04 -40.91
CA GLY A 324 -39.30 -26.18 -41.83
C GLY A 324 -38.50 -25.92 -43.12
N GLY A 325 -37.44 -25.12 -43.03
CA GLY A 325 -36.54 -24.80 -44.14
C GLY A 325 -36.99 -23.61 -45.01
N CYS A 326 -38.16 -23.04 -44.73
CA CYS A 326 -38.71 -21.89 -45.44
C CYS A 326 -38.54 -20.60 -44.65
N ARG A 327 -38.33 -19.47 -45.32
CA ARG A 327 -38.25 -18.15 -44.66
C ARG A 327 -39.60 -17.77 -44.08
N VAL A 328 -39.58 -17.27 -42.86
CA VAL A 328 -40.74 -16.80 -42.10
C VAL A 328 -41.12 -15.39 -42.56
N ARG A 329 -42.42 -15.11 -42.58
CA ARG A 329 -43.02 -13.83 -42.97
C ARG A 329 -43.74 -13.15 -41.81
N ALA A 330 -44.39 -13.93 -40.96
CA ALA A 330 -45.02 -13.44 -39.74
C ALA A 330 -45.11 -14.54 -38.68
N VAL A 331 -44.99 -14.16 -37.41
CA VAL A 331 -45.24 -14.99 -36.23
C VAL A 331 -46.15 -14.21 -35.29
N ASN A 332 -47.31 -14.76 -34.99
CA ASN A 332 -48.29 -14.14 -34.10
C ASN A 332 -49.15 -15.21 -33.42
N THR A 333 -50.19 -14.78 -32.71
CA THR A 333 -51.15 -15.67 -32.03
C THR A 333 -51.96 -16.58 -32.97
N THR A 334 -52.06 -16.27 -34.27
CA THR A 334 -52.78 -17.12 -35.24
C THR A 334 -51.90 -18.23 -35.80
N GLY A 335 -50.59 -18.00 -35.91
CA GLY A 335 -49.65 -19.03 -36.32
C GLY A 335 -48.31 -18.54 -36.85
N VAL A 336 -47.55 -19.47 -37.44
CA VAL A 336 -46.32 -19.19 -38.18
C VAL A 336 -46.63 -19.18 -39.68
N TYR A 337 -46.33 -18.05 -40.32
CA TYR A 337 -46.48 -17.82 -41.75
C TYR A 337 -45.11 -17.85 -42.44
N ILE A 338 -45.03 -18.54 -43.57
CA ILE A 338 -43.81 -18.64 -44.40
C ILE A 338 -44.09 -18.14 -45.81
N GLU A 339 -43.05 -17.99 -46.63
CA GLU A 339 -43.18 -17.70 -48.07
C GLU A 339 -44.12 -18.70 -48.78
N ASP A 340 -45.06 -18.19 -49.57
CA ASP A 340 -46.08 -18.98 -50.26
C ASP A 340 -45.51 -19.93 -51.32
N THR A 341 -44.40 -19.54 -51.94
CA THR A 341 -43.65 -20.33 -52.94
C THR A 341 -42.81 -21.47 -52.33
N CYS A 342 -42.57 -21.49 -51.01
CA CYS A 342 -41.66 -22.45 -50.39
C CYS A 342 -42.34 -23.75 -49.94
N THR A 343 -41.68 -24.90 -50.12
CA THR A 343 -42.17 -26.21 -49.67
C THR A 343 -41.44 -26.67 -48.42
N VAL A 344 -42.19 -27.08 -47.39
CA VAL A 344 -41.66 -27.41 -46.06
C VAL A 344 -40.90 -28.73 -46.06
N SER A 345 -39.70 -28.74 -45.49
CA SER A 345 -38.83 -29.90 -45.34
C SER A 345 -38.99 -30.59 -43.98
N LYS A 346 -39.22 -31.91 -44.00
CA LYS A 346 -39.33 -32.75 -42.79
C LYS A 346 -38.10 -32.67 -41.88
N ARG A 347 -36.91 -32.45 -42.46
CA ARG A 347 -35.64 -32.31 -41.72
C ARG A 347 -35.66 -31.12 -40.77
N TRP A 348 -36.25 -30.01 -41.20
CA TRP A 348 -36.20 -28.75 -40.47
C TRP A 348 -37.39 -28.55 -39.54
N ILE A 349 -38.52 -29.23 -39.80
CA ILE A 349 -39.72 -29.17 -38.95
C ILE A 349 -39.42 -29.54 -37.50
N THR A 350 -38.50 -30.48 -37.25
CA THR A 350 -38.16 -30.94 -35.90
C THR A 350 -37.54 -29.87 -35.01
N TYR A 351 -36.98 -28.80 -35.58
CA TYR A 351 -36.42 -27.67 -34.84
C TYR A 351 -37.44 -26.55 -34.61
N GLY A 352 -38.66 -26.67 -35.15
CA GLY A 352 -39.70 -25.67 -35.01
C GLY A 352 -39.34 -24.34 -35.68
N LEU A 353 -39.69 -23.23 -35.01
CA LEU A 353 -39.36 -21.88 -35.43
C LEU A 353 -37.89 -21.55 -35.07
N MET A 354 -37.07 -21.35 -36.09
CA MET A 354 -35.67 -20.96 -35.95
C MET A 354 -35.53 -19.47 -36.26
N VAL A 355 -34.92 -18.71 -35.35
CA VAL A 355 -34.73 -17.26 -35.46
C VAL A 355 -33.25 -16.96 -35.49
N HIS A 356 -32.81 -16.15 -36.46
CA HIS A 356 -31.40 -15.78 -36.56
C HIS A 356 -30.94 -15.01 -35.31
N SER A 357 -29.79 -15.38 -34.77
CA SER A 357 -29.17 -14.69 -33.63
C SER A 357 -27.94 -13.89 -34.04
N PRO A 358 -27.60 -12.83 -33.30
CA PRO A 358 -26.34 -12.12 -33.47
C PRO A 358 -25.15 -12.97 -33.00
N ASP A 359 -23.96 -12.60 -33.47
CA ASP A 359 -22.71 -13.23 -33.05
C ASP A 359 -22.11 -12.46 -31.86
N ASP A 360 -21.82 -13.17 -30.78
CA ASP A 360 -21.11 -12.61 -29.62
C ASP A 360 -19.60 -12.86 -29.76
N ILE A 361 -18.84 -11.79 -29.87
CA ILE A 361 -17.37 -11.84 -29.92
C ILE A 361 -16.82 -10.99 -28.76
N PRO A 362 -16.67 -11.56 -27.56
CA PRO A 362 -16.26 -10.80 -26.40
C PRO A 362 -14.77 -10.41 -26.50
N PHE A 363 -14.47 -9.17 -26.13
CA PHE A 363 -13.11 -8.67 -25.95
C PHE A 363 -12.76 -8.70 -24.47
N CYS A 364 -12.07 -9.75 -24.05
CA CYS A 364 -11.70 -9.96 -22.65
C CYS A 364 -10.32 -9.39 -22.34
N SER A 365 -10.17 -8.78 -21.18
CA SER A 365 -8.86 -8.50 -20.57
C SER A 365 -8.21 -9.78 -20.04
N THR A 366 -6.95 -9.70 -19.63
CA THR A 366 -6.25 -10.79 -18.93
C THR A 366 -6.77 -11.05 -17.51
N GLY A 367 -7.59 -10.13 -16.96
CA GLY A 367 -8.21 -10.23 -15.64
C GLY A 367 -9.68 -10.67 -15.67
N ASP A 368 -10.09 -11.39 -16.72
CA ASP A 368 -11.43 -11.98 -16.93
C ASP A 368 -12.61 -10.99 -17.01
N VAL A 369 -12.34 -9.68 -17.16
CA VAL A 369 -13.39 -8.70 -17.51
C VAL A 369 -13.55 -8.63 -19.02
N CYS A 370 -14.76 -8.84 -19.53
CA CYS A 370 -15.07 -8.86 -20.94
C CYS A 370 -16.00 -7.72 -21.37
N ILE A 371 -15.78 -7.27 -22.60
CA ILE A 371 -16.72 -6.43 -23.34
C ILE A 371 -17.42 -7.34 -24.35
N HIS A 372 -18.70 -7.56 -24.15
CA HIS A 372 -19.54 -8.37 -25.02
C HIS A 372 -19.90 -7.55 -26.25
N ASN A 373 -19.47 -8.01 -27.42
CA ASN A 373 -19.74 -7.36 -28.69
C ASN A 373 -20.69 -8.24 -29.50
N TYR A 374 -21.96 -7.84 -29.53
CA TYR A 374 -22.95 -8.48 -30.37
C TYR A 374 -22.94 -7.84 -31.73
N TYR A 375 -22.50 -8.60 -32.74
CA TYR A 375 -22.45 -8.18 -34.13
C TYR A 375 -23.68 -8.66 -34.89
N ASN A 376 -24.11 -7.86 -35.86
CA ASN A 376 -25.03 -8.34 -36.89
C ASN A 376 -24.33 -9.48 -37.68
N SER A 377 -24.79 -10.70 -37.43
CA SER A 377 -24.24 -11.96 -37.96
C SER A 377 -24.44 -12.15 -39.46
N LEU A 378 -24.97 -11.14 -40.16
CA LEU A 378 -24.91 -11.11 -41.61
C LEU A 378 -23.48 -10.92 -42.12
N TRP A 379 -22.67 -10.08 -41.45
CA TRP A 379 -21.29 -9.72 -41.81
C TRP A 379 -21.19 -9.18 -43.25
N GLU A 380 -20.84 -7.90 -43.37
CA GLU A 380 -20.68 -7.21 -44.65
C GLU A 380 -19.24 -6.73 -44.72
N TRP A 381 -18.53 -6.89 -45.82
CA TRP A 381 -17.12 -6.48 -45.92
C TRP A 381 -16.70 -6.11 -47.33
N VAL A 382 -15.58 -5.39 -47.39
CA VAL A 382 -14.87 -5.08 -48.63
C VAL A 382 -13.68 -6.03 -48.78
N ASN A 383 -13.53 -6.59 -49.98
CA ASN A 383 -12.37 -7.41 -50.33
C ASN A 383 -11.25 -6.57 -50.93
N TYR A 384 -10.00 -6.91 -50.61
CA TYR A 384 -8.83 -6.27 -51.22
C TYR A 384 -7.67 -7.27 -51.37
N ILE A 385 -6.82 -7.06 -52.37
CA ILE A 385 -5.57 -7.82 -52.55
C ILE A 385 -4.42 -6.83 -52.48
N LYS A 386 -3.44 -7.08 -51.60
CA LYS A 386 -2.25 -6.23 -51.54
C LYS A 386 -1.21 -6.70 -52.54
N ALA A 387 -0.51 -5.75 -53.16
CA ALA A 387 0.53 -6.05 -54.15
C ALA A 387 1.71 -6.87 -53.59
N ASP A 388 2.00 -6.75 -52.29
CA ASP A 388 3.07 -7.47 -51.60
C ASP A 388 2.69 -8.92 -51.23
N ASN A 389 1.40 -9.26 -51.25
CA ASN A 389 0.91 -10.61 -50.95
C ASN A 389 -0.27 -11.00 -51.85
N PRO A 390 -0.03 -11.30 -53.13
CA PRO A 390 -1.08 -11.54 -54.13
C PRO A 390 -1.88 -12.83 -53.90
N SER A 391 -1.40 -13.74 -53.04
CA SER A 391 -2.10 -15.00 -52.72
C SER A 391 -3.07 -14.87 -51.53
N ARG A 392 -3.16 -13.69 -50.93
CA ARG A 392 -4.05 -13.40 -49.79
C ARG A 392 -5.13 -12.41 -50.21
N ILE A 393 -6.39 -12.83 -50.04
CA ILE A 393 -7.53 -11.92 -50.07
C ILE A 393 -7.74 -11.35 -48.66
N GLY A 394 -7.65 -10.03 -48.53
CA GLY A 394 -7.98 -9.30 -47.31
C GLY A 394 -9.45 -8.93 -47.26
N MET A 395 -10.01 -8.90 -46.06
CA MET A 395 -11.43 -8.62 -45.81
C MET A 395 -11.53 -7.57 -44.69
N ASN A 396 -12.21 -6.45 -44.95
CA ASN A 396 -12.49 -5.43 -43.94
C ASN A 396 -13.99 -5.32 -43.71
N LEU A 397 -14.46 -5.67 -42.52
CA LEU A 397 -15.89 -5.69 -42.21
C LEU A 397 -16.49 -4.31 -41.96
N ASN A 398 -17.66 -4.05 -42.54
CA ASN A 398 -18.60 -3.04 -42.08
C ASN A 398 -19.40 -3.63 -40.91
N THR A 399 -19.23 -3.08 -39.71
CA THR A 399 -19.79 -3.68 -38.51
C THR A 399 -20.98 -2.89 -37.98
N PHE A 400 -22.07 -3.60 -37.75
CA PHE A 400 -23.20 -3.18 -36.93
C PHE A 400 -23.10 -3.89 -35.60
N ARG A 401 -22.94 -3.16 -34.51
CA ARG A 401 -22.65 -3.78 -33.21
C ARG A 401 -23.35 -3.09 -32.05
N SER A 402 -23.84 -3.90 -31.13
CA SER A 402 -24.21 -3.47 -29.78
C SER A 402 -23.15 -3.94 -28.80
N ARG A 403 -22.72 -3.06 -27.90
CA ARG A 403 -21.65 -3.34 -26.92
C ARG A 403 -22.08 -3.01 -25.51
N TYR A 404 -21.78 -3.90 -24.60
CA TYR A 404 -21.78 -3.66 -23.15
C TYR A 404 -20.65 -4.47 -22.51
N ALA A 405 -20.40 -4.25 -21.23
CA ALA A 405 -19.34 -4.93 -20.51
C ALA A 405 -19.84 -5.59 -19.23
N ASP A 406 -18.99 -6.48 -18.69
CA ASP A 406 -19.18 -7.04 -17.37
C ASP A 406 -19.16 -5.96 -16.28
N THR A 407 -19.86 -6.24 -15.18
CA THR A 407 -19.95 -5.31 -14.06
C THR A 407 -18.62 -5.22 -13.32
N VAL A 408 -18.01 -4.04 -13.33
CA VAL A 408 -16.79 -3.74 -12.56
C VAL A 408 -17.02 -2.50 -11.71
N ALA A 409 -16.91 -2.63 -10.39
CA ALA A 409 -17.10 -1.52 -9.46
C ALA A 409 -15.99 -0.47 -9.61
N ILE A 410 -16.37 0.81 -9.54
CA ILE A 410 -15.42 1.92 -9.61
C ILE A 410 -14.68 2.11 -8.28
N SER A 411 -13.36 2.32 -8.34
CA SER A 411 -12.59 2.75 -7.16
C SER A 411 -12.73 4.25 -6.95
N VAL A 412 -13.22 4.65 -5.78
CA VAL A 412 -13.33 6.07 -5.37
C VAL A 412 -12.01 6.71 -4.96
N LEU A 413 -10.91 5.93 -4.92
CA LEU A 413 -9.61 6.38 -4.45
C LEU A 413 -9.12 7.66 -5.14
N PRO A 414 -9.16 7.80 -6.48
CA PRO A 414 -8.67 9.01 -7.13
C PRO A 414 -9.45 10.27 -6.74
N GLY A 415 -10.78 10.19 -6.65
CA GLY A 415 -11.62 11.30 -6.16
C GLY A 415 -11.30 11.69 -4.71
N ILE A 416 -11.06 10.70 -3.84
CA ILE A 416 -10.65 10.96 -2.43
C ILE A 416 -9.29 11.65 -2.38
N VAL A 417 -8.32 11.23 -3.20
CA VAL A 417 -6.99 11.86 -3.23
C VAL A 417 -7.08 13.31 -3.70
N VAL A 418 -7.88 13.59 -4.75
CA VAL A 418 -8.14 14.97 -5.18
C VAL A 418 -8.78 15.79 -4.06
N MET A 419 -9.78 15.24 -3.36
CA MET A 419 -10.40 15.89 -2.21
C MET A 419 -9.39 16.22 -1.11
N GLN A 420 -8.49 15.28 -0.79
CA GLN A 420 -7.41 15.49 0.19
C GLN A 420 -6.44 16.59 -0.26
N MET A 421 -6.05 16.61 -1.54
CA MET A 421 -5.19 17.64 -2.10
C MET A 421 -5.82 19.04 -2.01
N LEU A 422 -7.12 19.16 -2.31
CA LEU A 422 -7.86 20.42 -2.21
C LEU A 422 -8.04 20.86 -0.76
N LEU A 423 -8.43 19.95 0.14
CA LEU A 423 -8.59 20.23 1.57
C LEU A 423 -7.29 20.72 2.20
N MET A 424 -6.17 20.05 1.91
CA MET A 424 -4.85 20.48 2.38
C MET A 424 -4.47 21.84 1.79
N GLY A 425 -4.87 22.15 0.56
CA GLY A 425 -4.72 23.48 -0.03
C GLY A 425 -5.51 24.57 0.70
N MET A 426 -6.77 24.29 1.08
CA MET A 426 -7.59 25.24 1.84
C MET A 426 -7.08 25.46 3.26
N ILE A 427 -6.71 24.39 3.97
CA ILE A 427 -6.12 24.46 5.32
C ILE A 427 -4.84 25.29 5.29
N SER A 428 -4.00 25.06 4.28
CA SER A 428 -2.77 25.80 4.09
C SER A 428 -3.01 27.30 3.86
N LEU A 429 -4.04 27.66 3.07
CA LEU A 429 -4.45 29.06 2.85
C LEU A 429 -5.03 29.72 4.11
N TYR A 430 -5.81 28.99 4.91
CA TYR A 430 -6.34 29.49 6.17
C TYR A 430 -5.21 29.80 7.19
N GLN A 431 -4.21 28.91 7.27
CA GLN A 431 -3.02 29.11 8.10
C GLN A 431 -2.20 30.33 7.65
N VAL A 432 -2.12 30.58 6.33
CA VAL A 432 -1.51 31.79 5.73
C VAL A 432 -2.22 33.08 6.16
N MET A 433 -3.55 33.09 6.21
CA MET A 433 -4.32 34.29 6.54
C MET A 433 -4.33 34.65 8.03
N SER A 434 -4.12 33.68 8.93
CA SER A 434 -4.11 33.96 10.38
C SER A 434 -2.86 34.71 10.86
N HIS A 435 -1.74 34.63 10.12
CA HIS A 435 -0.49 35.30 10.45
C HIS A 435 -0.41 36.68 9.76
N LYS A 436 -0.86 37.73 10.44
CA LYS A 436 -0.92 39.11 9.92
C LYS A 436 0.42 39.76 9.52
N ARG A 437 1.58 39.07 9.66
CA ARG A 437 2.93 39.68 9.52
C ARG A 437 3.80 39.21 8.36
N SER A 438 3.50 38.11 7.66
CA SER A 438 4.25 37.79 6.42
C SER A 438 3.54 36.78 5.51
N VAL A 439 2.81 37.30 4.51
CA VAL A 439 2.10 36.51 3.48
C VAL A 439 3.07 35.67 2.63
N LEU A 440 4.30 36.16 2.41
CA LEU A 440 5.31 35.46 1.61
C LEU A 440 5.87 34.25 2.35
N LEU A 441 6.12 34.37 3.66
CA LEU A 441 6.65 33.27 4.49
C LEU A 441 5.67 32.11 4.59
N THR A 442 4.40 32.39 4.83
CA THR A 442 3.41 31.31 5.00
C THR A 442 3.07 30.65 3.66
N GLN A 443 3.21 31.35 2.53
CA GLN A 443 3.14 30.76 1.18
C GLN A 443 4.31 29.81 0.87
N ILE A 444 5.49 30.07 1.44
CA ILE A 444 6.69 29.20 1.35
C ILE A 444 6.53 27.96 2.24
N TRP A 445 6.00 28.14 3.45
CA TRP A 445 5.69 27.05 4.37
C TRP A 445 4.62 26.10 3.80
N ALA A 446 3.51 26.69 3.31
CA ALA A 446 2.46 26.01 2.55
C ALA A 446 3.04 25.17 1.40
N TYR A 447 3.97 25.75 0.65
CA TYR A 447 4.63 25.11 -0.48
C TYR A 447 5.50 23.93 -0.06
N ARG A 448 6.31 24.04 1.01
CA ARG A 448 7.18 22.95 1.50
C ARG A 448 6.37 21.81 2.13
N CYS A 449 5.26 22.10 2.82
CA CYS A 449 4.34 21.07 3.32
C CYS A 449 3.54 20.40 2.20
N GLN A 450 3.10 21.17 1.18
CA GLN A 450 2.40 20.63 0.02
C GLN A 450 3.30 19.84 -0.94
N ASN A 451 4.59 20.17 -1.09
CA ASN A 451 5.55 19.47 -1.97
C ASN A 451 6.44 18.44 -1.25
N GLY A 452 6.21 18.22 0.04
CA GLY A 452 6.94 17.25 0.87
C GLY A 452 6.42 15.81 0.73
N ARG A 453 6.49 15.04 1.83
CA ARG A 453 6.17 13.60 1.89
C ARG A 453 4.79 13.23 1.32
N MET A 454 3.80 14.14 1.38
CA MET A 454 2.45 13.86 0.90
C MET A 454 2.34 13.75 -0.63
N GLN A 455 3.10 14.50 -1.44
CA GLN A 455 3.08 14.32 -2.90
C GLN A 455 3.60 12.94 -3.31
N VAL A 456 4.59 12.42 -2.57
CA VAL A 456 5.12 11.06 -2.81
C VAL A 456 4.03 10.02 -2.51
N VAL A 457 3.25 10.22 -1.45
CA VAL A 457 2.12 9.34 -1.11
C VAL A 457 1.01 9.42 -2.15
N TYR A 458 0.58 10.62 -2.56
CA TYR A 458 -0.46 10.80 -3.59
C TYR A 458 -0.01 10.22 -4.93
N LEU A 459 1.25 10.47 -5.32
CA LEU A 459 1.83 9.90 -6.53
C LEU A 459 1.88 8.38 -6.45
N ALA A 460 2.27 7.79 -5.32
CA ALA A 460 2.31 6.34 -5.14
C ALA A 460 0.91 5.71 -5.21
N GLN A 461 -0.07 6.28 -4.52
CA GLN A 461 -1.46 5.81 -4.51
C GLN A 461 -2.07 5.80 -5.92
N ILE A 462 -1.93 6.91 -6.65
CA ILE A 462 -2.47 7.02 -8.02
C ILE A 462 -1.68 6.20 -9.01
N THR A 463 -0.35 6.11 -8.87
CA THR A 463 0.47 5.25 -9.73
C THR A 463 0.06 3.79 -9.58
N TYR A 464 -0.14 3.30 -8.34
CA TYR A 464 -0.63 1.95 -8.10
C TYR A 464 -2.00 1.72 -8.72
N HIS A 465 -2.94 2.65 -8.53
CA HIS A 465 -4.29 2.57 -9.12
C HIS A 465 -4.26 2.51 -10.65
N ILE A 466 -3.47 3.37 -11.30
CA ILE A 466 -3.32 3.37 -12.77
C ILE A 466 -2.67 2.08 -13.26
N ILE A 467 -1.61 1.60 -12.60
CA ILE A 467 -0.93 0.37 -13.03
C ILE A 467 -1.90 -0.82 -13.00
N TYR A 468 -2.64 -0.97 -11.91
CA TYR A 468 -3.57 -2.09 -11.72
C TYR A 468 -4.78 -2.03 -12.67
N ASN A 469 -5.35 -0.84 -12.90
CA ASN A 469 -6.55 -0.66 -13.72
C ASN A 469 -6.26 -0.22 -15.17
N SER A 470 -4.99 -0.18 -15.57
CA SER A 470 -4.56 0.30 -16.90
C SER A 470 -5.28 -0.43 -18.03
N ASP A 471 -5.33 -1.76 -17.96
CA ASP A 471 -5.91 -2.58 -19.03
C ASP A 471 -7.41 -2.34 -19.15
N LEU A 472 -8.12 -2.11 -18.03
CA LEU A 472 -9.54 -1.77 -18.01
C LEU A 472 -9.81 -0.40 -18.65
N TYR A 473 -9.01 0.62 -18.32
CA TYR A 473 -9.14 1.95 -18.91
C TYR A 473 -8.80 1.94 -20.41
N LEU A 474 -7.74 1.24 -20.82
CA LEU A 474 -7.36 1.11 -22.22
C LEU A 474 -8.40 0.33 -23.02
N LEU A 475 -8.93 -0.76 -22.45
CA LEU A 475 -10.00 -1.55 -23.05
C LEU A 475 -11.29 -0.73 -23.18
N GLY A 476 -11.67 0.02 -22.15
CA GLY A 476 -12.83 0.90 -22.19
C GLY A 476 -12.68 2.06 -23.18
N LEU A 477 -11.52 2.73 -23.25
CA LEU A 477 -11.25 3.78 -24.23
C LEU A 477 -11.20 3.24 -25.66
N GLY A 478 -10.56 2.09 -25.86
CA GLY A 478 -10.46 1.44 -27.17
C GLY A 478 -11.83 1.01 -27.73
N THR A 479 -12.79 0.73 -26.85
CA THR A 479 -14.13 0.23 -27.23
C THR A 479 -15.27 1.24 -27.07
N GLY A 480 -15.06 2.38 -26.42
CA GLY A 480 -16.08 3.41 -26.17
C GLY A 480 -17.09 3.01 -25.08
N THR A 481 -16.65 2.22 -24.09
CA THR A 481 -17.52 1.61 -23.08
C THR A 481 -17.29 2.15 -21.67
N LEU A 482 -16.45 3.17 -21.48
CA LEU A 482 -16.30 3.80 -20.16
C LEU A 482 -17.57 4.56 -19.78
N THR A 483 -17.97 4.45 -18.52
CA THR A 483 -19.03 5.30 -17.96
C THR A 483 -18.53 6.72 -17.67
N LYS A 484 -19.46 7.67 -17.51
CA LYS A 484 -19.14 9.03 -17.05
C LYS A 484 -18.37 9.04 -15.73
N ALA A 485 -18.76 8.18 -14.78
CA ALA A 485 -18.07 8.06 -13.50
C ALA A 485 -16.61 7.60 -13.71
N SER A 486 -16.39 6.64 -14.60
CA SER A 486 -15.06 6.13 -14.96
C SER A 486 -14.19 7.18 -15.65
N ILE A 487 -14.76 7.98 -16.55
CA ILE A 487 -14.08 9.09 -17.21
C ILE A 487 -13.67 10.18 -16.21
N MET A 488 -14.55 10.54 -15.27
CA MET A 488 -14.21 11.46 -14.19
C MET A 488 -13.12 10.88 -13.27
N ASN A 489 -13.11 9.56 -13.08
CA ASN A 489 -12.08 8.88 -12.30
C ASN A 489 -10.70 8.95 -12.97
N LEU A 490 -10.64 8.64 -14.27
CA LEU A 490 -9.42 8.76 -15.06
C LEU A 490 -8.93 10.22 -15.11
N THR A 491 -9.86 11.18 -15.19
CA THR A 491 -9.56 12.62 -15.11
C THR A 491 -8.89 12.98 -13.77
N CYS A 492 -9.41 12.46 -12.65
CA CYS A 492 -8.82 12.63 -11.32
C CYS A 492 -7.42 12.00 -11.22
N CYS A 493 -7.21 10.83 -11.84
CA CYS A 493 -5.89 10.19 -11.93
C CYS A 493 -4.89 11.06 -12.69
N ILE A 494 -5.25 11.56 -13.87
CA ILE A 494 -4.37 12.40 -14.71
C ILE A 494 -4.01 13.69 -13.98
N PHE A 495 -4.99 14.37 -13.37
CA PHE A 495 -4.77 15.57 -12.58
C PHE A 495 -3.80 15.29 -11.42
N THR A 496 -4.10 14.28 -10.60
CA THR A 496 -3.29 13.99 -9.40
C THR A 496 -1.88 13.59 -9.76
N PHE A 497 -1.73 12.70 -10.76
CA PHE A 497 -0.42 12.26 -11.22
C PHE A 497 0.37 13.44 -11.78
N SER A 498 -0.21 14.22 -12.71
CA SER A 498 0.46 15.36 -13.33
C SER A 498 0.90 16.40 -12.29
N TYR A 499 -0.02 16.74 -11.38
CA TYR A 499 0.25 17.70 -10.31
C TYR A 499 1.38 17.22 -9.39
N ALA A 500 1.32 15.98 -8.90
CA ALA A 500 2.32 15.46 -7.96
C ALA A 500 3.67 15.21 -8.63
N PHE A 501 3.68 14.63 -9.83
CA PHE A 501 4.88 14.28 -10.56
C PHE A 501 5.70 15.52 -10.96
N VAL A 502 5.06 16.54 -11.54
CA VAL A 502 5.77 17.75 -12.00
C VAL A 502 6.27 18.58 -10.82
N ASN A 503 5.49 18.69 -9.74
CA ASN A 503 5.94 19.37 -8.53
C ASN A 503 7.14 18.66 -7.88
N LEU A 504 7.16 17.33 -7.86
CA LEU A 504 8.28 16.55 -7.35
C LEU A 504 9.52 16.64 -8.26
N ALA A 505 9.33 16.59 -9.58
CA ALA A 505 10.41 16.74 -10.56
C ALA A 505 11.06 18.12 -10.47
N LYS A 506 10.27 19.19 -10.37
CA LYS A 506 10.81 20.55 -10.18
C LYS A 506 11.53 20.69 -8.85
N ALA A 507 11.00 20.10 -7.76
CA ALA A 507 11.66 20.11 -6.45
C ALA A 507 13.05 19.43 -6.47
N ARG A 508 13.25 18.39 -7.29
CA ARG A 508 14.53 17.68 -7.44
C ARG A 508 15.52 18.32 -8.42
N SER A 509 15.09 19.29 -9.21
CA SER A 509 15.93 19.93 -10.25
C SER A 509 16.98 20.93 -9.72
N GLY A 510 17.09 21.10 -8.38
CA GLY A 510 18.11 21.96 -7.75
C GLY A 510 17.85 23.47 -7.84
N ASP A 511 16.82 23.88 -8.59
CA ASP A 511 16.38 25.26 -8.76
C ASP A 511 15.53 25.68 -7.52
N GLN A 512 16.20 25.86 -6.37
CA GLN A 512 15.57 26.06 -5.05
C GLN A 512 15.06 27.48 -4.79
N GLN A 513 15.35 28.45 -5.67
CA GLN A 513 14.66 29.74 -5.60
C GLN A 513 13.18 29.51 -5.91
N LEU A 514 12.28 29.92 -5.00
CA LEU A 514 10.85 29.92 -5.26
C LEU A 514 10.53 30.71 -6.53
N ASP A 515 10.44 30.01 -7.66
CA ASP A 515 9.92 30.58 -8.89
C ASP A 515 8.42 30.74 -8.75
N ARG A 516 8.03 31.77 -8.00
CA ARG A 516 6.63 32.19 -7.78
C ARG A 516 5.87 32.28 -9.10
N HIS A 517 6.57 32.61 -10.20
CA HIS A 517 5.97 32.77 -11.51
C HIS A 517 5.64 31.41 -12.11
N PHE A 518 6.54 30.42 -12.01
CA PHE A 518 6.26 29.04 -12.43
C PHE A 518 5.10 28.43 -11.66
N ARG A 519 5.08 28.56 -10.33
CA ARG A 519 4.02 27.96 -9.50
C ARG A 519 2.64 28.50 -9.82
N LEU A 520 2.48 29.84 -9.83
CA LEU A 520 1.18 30.45 -10.15
C LEU A 520 0.72 30.02 -11.54
N THR A 521 1.65 29.98 -12.50
CA THR A 521 1.38 29.57 -13.87
C THR A 521 0.98 28.10 -13.94
N TRP A 522 1.71 27.21 -13.27
CA TRP A 522 1.41 25.77 -13.23
C TRP A 522 0.07 25.46 -12.57
N GLU A 523 -0.22 26.06 -11.41
CA GLU A 523 -1.50 25.88 -10.71
C GLU A 523 -2.69 26.40 -11.54
N THR A 524 -2.50 27.51 -12.25
CA THR A 524 -3.53 28.05 -13.15
C THR A 524 -3.71 27.17 -14.39
N MET A 525 -2.61 26.68 -14.97
CA MET A 525 -2.63 25.77 -16.12
C MET A 525 -3.32 24.45 -15.77
N GLN A 526 -3.13 23.92 -14.56
CA GLN A 526 -3.75 22.66 -14.13
C GLN A 526 -5.28 22.72 -14.15
N ILE A 527 -5.89 23.85 -13.80
CA ILE A 527 -7.35 24.05 -13.94
C ILE A 527 -7.78 23.88 -15.40
N VAL A 528 -7.10 24.58 -16.31
CA VAL A 528 -7.42 24.55 -17.74
C VAL A 528 -7.17 23.16 -18.33
N ILE A 529 -6.05 22.53 -17.96
CA ILE A 529 -5.66 21.19 -18.42
C ILE A 529 -6.72 20.18 -18.00
N THR A 530 -7.13 20.15 -16.73
CA THR A 530 -8.09 19.14 -16.28
C THR A 530 -9.47 19.35 -16.88
N VAL A 531 -9.94 20.60 -17.03
CA VAL A 531 -11.20 20.88 -17.74
C VAL A 531 -11.11 20.45 -19.20
N THR A 532 -9.97 20.69 -19.85
CA THR A 532 -9.74 20.27 -21.24
C THR A 532 -9.71 18.75 -21.37
N VAL A 533 -8.99 18.05 -20.48
CA VAL A 533 -8.93 16.58 -20.45
C VAL A 533 -10.31 15.99 -20.20
N ALA A 534 -11.06 16.51 -19.22
CA ALA A 534 -12.42 16.08 -18.95
C ALA A 534 -13.33 16.27 -20.17
N SER A 535 -13.25 17.45 -20.82
CA SER A 535 -14.08 17.76 -21.99
C SER A 535 -13.76 16.86 -23.19
N ILE A 536 -12.46 16.58 -23.42
CA ILE A 536 -12.03 15.66 -24.48
C ILE A 536 -12.53 14.25 -24.18
N LEU A 537 -12.31 13.74 -22.96
CA LEU A 537 -12.70 12.38 -22.58
C LEU A 537 -14.22 12.17 -22.59
N ILE A 538 -15.00 13.15 -22.12
CA ILE A 538 -16.47 13.12 -22.23
C ILE A 538 -16.89 13.17 -23.71
N GLY A 539 -16.22 14.01 -24.52
CA GLY A 539 -16.53 14.14 -25.95
C GLY A 539 -16.32 12.84 -26.75
N VAL A 540 -15.43 11.95 -26.28
CA VAL A 540 -15.16 10.65 -26.89
C VAL A 540 -15.73 9.47 -26.10
N GLU A 541 -16.58 9.71 -25.10
CA GLU A 541 -17.11 8.69 -24.18
C GLU A 541 -17.71 7.47 -24.90
N SER A 542 -18.45 7.73 -25.98
CA SER A 542 -19.15 6.70 -26.76
C SER A 542 -18.49 6.44 -28.11
N THR A 543 -17.29 6.98 -28.33
CA THR A 543 -16.54 6.82 -29.58
C THR A 543 -15.38 5.85 -29.33
N PRO A 544 -15.37 4.67 -29.96
CA PRO A 544 -14.29 3.71 -29.80
C PRO A 544 -13.00 4.27 -30.38
N LEU A 545 -11.97 4.41 -29.55
CA LEU A 545 -10.65 4.87 -29.97
C LEU A 545 -9.83 3.68 -30.49
N GLU A 546 -10.22 3.15 -31.64
CA GLU A 546 -9.71 1.88 -32.21
C GLU A 546 -8.19 1.90 -32.44
N PHE A 547 -7.58 3.07 -32.63
CA PHE A 547 -6.13 3.23 -32.73
C PHE A 547 -5.38 2.76 -31.47
N ILE A 548 -6.00 2.82 -30.28
CA ILE A 548 -5.39 2.36 -29.03
C ILE A 548 -5.17 0.86 -29.10
N THR A 549 -6.19 0.10 -29.50
CA THR A 549 -6.10 -1.34 -29.64
C THR A 549 -5.22 -1.73 -30.84
N ALA A 550 -5.29 -1.00 -31.95
CA ALA A 550 -4.47 -1.29 -33.13
C ALA A 550 -2.96 -1.04 -32.91
N ALA A 551 -2.58 0.04 -32.23
CA ALA A 551 -1.18 0.41 -32.02
C ALA A 551 -0.57 -0.21 -30.76
N ASN A 552 -1.35 -0.35 -29.69
CA ASN A 552 -0.87 -0.78 -28.37
C ASN A 552 -1.44 -2.13 -27.92
N GLY A 553 -2.51 -2.62 -28.53
CA GLY A 553 -3.14 -3.90 -28.20
C GLY A 553 -2.66 -5.05 -29.10
N GLU A 554 -2.75 -6.27 -28.57
CA GLU A 554 -2.57 -7.53 -29.31
C GLU A 554 -3.71 -8.47 -28.89
N ILE A 555 -4.55 -8.88 -29.85
CA ILE A 555 -5.62 -9.86 -29.61
C ILE A 555 -5.00 -11.25 -29.69
N LEU A 556 -4.93 -11.93 -28.55
CA LEU A 556 -4.47 -13.31 -28.43
C LEU A 556 -5.66 -14.25 -28.47
N ARG A 557 -5.56 -15.32 -29.26
CA ARG A 557 -6.55 -16.40 -29.29
C ARG A 557 -6.05 -17.58 -28.47
N LYS A 558 -6.94 -18.26 -27.75
CA LYS A 558 -6.62 -19.45 -26.93
C LYS A 558 -5.98 -20.57 -27.75
N THR A 559 -6.28 -20.64 -29.05
CA THR A 559 -5.67 -21.56 -30.01
C THR A 559 -4.19 -21.27 -30.32
N SER A 560 -3.68 -20.10 -29.94
CA SER A 560 -2.26 -19.75 -30.06
C SER A 560 -1.48 -20.08 -28.78
N ALA A 561 -0.18 -20.40 -28.90
CA ALA A 561 0.66 -20.74 -27.74
C ALA A 561 0.73 -19.62 -26.68
N ARG A 562 0.73 -18.34 -27.11
CA ARG A 562 0.65 -17.19 -26.18
C ARG A 562 -0.74 -17.04 -25.58
N GLY A 563 -1.81 -17.18 -26.36
CA GLY A 563 -3.17 -17.03 -25.84
C GLY A 563 -3.56 -18.14 -24.86
N ALA A 564 -3.09 -19.38 -25.06
CA ALA A 564 -3.27 -20.47 -24.09
C ALA A 564 -2.64 -20.16 -22.70
N LYS A 565 -1.61 -19.31 -22.67
CA LYS A 565 -0.94 -18.88 -21.42
C LYS A 565 -1.67 -17.70 -20.75
N TYR A 566 -2.15 -16.74 -21.53
CA TYR A 566 -2.60 -15.44 -21.01
C TYR A 566 -4.12 -15.25 -20.96
N CYS A 567 -4.90 -15.98 -21.76
CA CYS A 567 -6.35 -15.76 -21.89
C CYS A 567 -7.20 -16.56 -20.90
N GLY A 568 -6.58 -17.33 -20.00
CA GLY A 568 -7.29 -18.06 -18.95
C GLY A 568 -8.37 -18.99 -19.52
N LEU A 569 -9.61 -18.81 -19.06
CA LEU A 569 -10.76 -19.58 -19.52
C LEU A 569 -11.34 -19.06 -20.84
N ASN A 570 -11.06 -17.81 -21.22
CA ASN A 570 -11.65 -17.13 -22.37
C ASN A 570 -11.04 -17.59 -23.71
N ASP A 571 -11.87 -17.64 -24.76
CA ASP A 571 -11.43 -18.06 -26.10
C ASP A 571 -10.49 -17.06 -26.78
N SER A 572 -10.56 -15.79 -26.37
CA SER A 572 -9.60 -14.76 -26.75
C SER A 572 -9.45 -13.70 -25.66
N CYS A 573 -8.32 -13.00 -25.66
CA CYS A 573 -8.05 -11.89 -24.75
C CYS A 573 -7.18 -10.82 -25.41
N VAL A 574 -7.28 -9.58 -24.95
CA VAL A 574 -6.49 -8.45 -25.41
C VAL A 574 -5.37 -8.17 -24.42
N VAL A 575 -4.14 -8.10 -24.92
CA VAL A 575 -2.96 -7.73 -24.12
C VAL A 575 -2.40 -6.42 -24.63
N TYR A 576 -2.22 -5.45 -23.74
CA TYR A 576 -1.59 -4.17 -24.08
C TYR A 576 -0.07 -4.22 -23.87
N LYS A 577 0.69 -3.67 -24.82
CA LYS A 577 2.16 -3.65 -24.78
C LYS A 577 2.70 -2.59 -23.83
N VAL A 578 2.02 -1.43 -23.75
CA VAL A 578 2.41 -0.28 -22.92
C VAL A 578 1.31 0.06 -21.94
N ASN A 579 1.67 0.17 -20.66
CA ASN A 579 0.76 0.57 -19.58
C ASN A 579 0.39 2.06 -19.69
N LEU A 580 -0.86 2.39 -19.35
CA LEU A 580 -1.42 3.74 -19.40
C LEU A 580 -0.57 4.77 -18.62
N ILE A 581 0.11 4.36 -17.56
CA ILE A 581 0.99 5.23 -16.77
C ILE A 581 2.10 5.89 -17.59
N VAL A 582 2.63 5.19 -18.60
CA VAL A 582 3.71 5.71 -19.46
C VAL A 582 3.19 6.89 -20.29
N PHE A 583 1.99 6.76 -20.84
CA PHE A 583 1.34 7.84 -21.59
C PHE A 583 1.06 9.05 -20.69
N ILE A 584 0.51 8.81 -19.49
CA ILE A 584 0.22 9.88 -18.52
C ILE A 584 1.51 10.58 -18.06
N ALA A 585 2.61 9.85 -17.88
CA ALA A 585 3.90 10.42 -17.54
C ALA A 585 4.48 11.30 -18.66
N LEU A 586 4.48 10.81 -19.90
CA LEU A 586 4.94 11.59 -21.06
C LEU A 586 4.09 12.85 -21.26
N PHE A 587 2.77 12.73 -21.15
CA PHE A 587 1.85 13.85 -21.20
C PHE A 587 2.14 14.88 -20.10
N SER A 588 2.38 14.42 -18.86
CA SER A 588 2.71 15.29 -17.73
C SER A 588 4.05 16.01 -17.90
N ILE A 589 5.06 15.34 -18.48
CA ILE A 589 6.37 15.95 -18.80
C ILE A 589 6.19 17.06 -19.83
N ALA A 590 5.46 16.80 -20.92
CA ALA A 590 5.18 17.80 -21.96
C ALA A 590 4.50 19.05 -21.39
N LEU A 591 3.49 18.85 -20.52
CA LEU A 591 2.81 19.94 -19.81
C LEU A 591 3.75 20.73 -18.89
N GLY A 592 4.62 20.03 -18.14
CA GLY A 592 5.61 20.67 -17.29
C GLY A 592 6.61 21.54 -18.07
N ILE A 593 7.03 21.09 -19.25
CA ILE A 593 7.89 21.87 -20.16
C ILE A 593 7.16 23.12 -20.67
N MET A 594 5.90 22.98 -21.10
CA MET A 594 5.08 24.12 -21.56
C MET A 594 4.90 25.19 -20.47
N ALA A 595 4.72 24.78 -19.22
CA ALA A 595 4.64 25.70 -18.09
C ALA A 595 5.97 26.43 -17.83
N ALA A 596 7.11 25.74 -18.00
CA ALA A 596 8.43 26.34 -17.85
C ALA A 596 8.70 27.39 -18.94
N ILE A 597 8.35 27.09 -20.20
CA ILE A 597 8.46 28.02 -21.33
C ILE A 597 7.57 29.25 -21.11
N SER A 598 6.31 29.04 -20.72
CA SER A 598 5.35 30.13 -20.43
C SER A 598 5.88 31.05 -19.34
N THR A 599 6.51 30.48 -18.31
CA THR A 599 7.13 31.23 -17.22
C THR A 599 8.33 32.05 -17.70
N MET A 600 9.18 31.50 -18.57
CA MET A 600 10.29 32.24 -19.18
C MET A 600 9.80 33.44 -20.00
N ILE A 601 8.72 33.27 -20.78
CA ILE A 601 8.13 34.36 -21.57
C ILE A 601 7.60 35.47 -20.66
N VAL A 602 6.88 35.12 -19.59
CA VAL A 602 6.37 36.08 -18.60
C VAL A 602 7.51 36.84 -17.90
N LYS A 603 8.63 36.16 -17.60
CA LYS A 603 9.82 36.80 -17.03
C LYS A 603 10.48 37.79 -18.00
N CYS A 604 10.56 37.46 -19.28
CA CYS A 604 11.15 38.33 -20.31
C CYS A 604 10.33 39.60 -20.60
N LEU A 605 9.02 39.59 -20.32
CA LEU A 605 8.11 40.73 -20.54
C LEU A 605 8.03 41.72 -19.35
N SER A 606 8.72 41.44 -18.23
CA SER A 606 8.69 42.28 -17.02
C SER A 606 9.67 43.48 -17.08
N PRO A 607 9.21 44.73 -16.83
CA PRO A 607 9.99 45.95 -17.10
C PRO A 607 11.20 46.19 -16.17
N LYS A 608 11.40 45.40 -15.10
CA LYS A 608 12.56 45.56 -14.19
C LYS A 608 13.87 44.93 -14.71
N MET A 609 13.85 44.29 -15.88
CA MET A 609 15.00 43.58 -16.44
C MET A 609 15.84 44.42 -17.43
N LYS A 610 15.81 45.76 -17.38
CA LYS A 610 16.80 46.58 -18.12
C LYS A 610 18.08 46.90 -17.31
N SER A 611 18.10 46.67 -16.00
CA SER A 611 19.26 46.98 -15.15
C SER A 611 20.16 45.75 -14.86
N ALA A 612 19.58 44.56 -14.65
CA ALA A 612 20.35 43.36 -14.28
C ALA A 612 21.13 42.73 -15.45
N VAL A 613 20.69 42.96 -16.69
CA VAL A 613 21.36 42.42 -17.90
C VAL A 613 22.67 43.16 -18.21
N ARG A 614 22.92 44.34 -17.63
CA ARG A 614 24.22 45.05 -17.75
C ARG A 614 25.30 44.49 -16.82
N SER A 615 24.96 43.97 -15.64
CA SER A 615 25.97 43.45 -14.70
C SER A 615 26.39 42.02 -15.02
N ALA A 616 25.49 41.18 -15.57
CA ALA A 616 25.83 39.83 -16.01
C ALA A 616 26.71 39.80 -17.28
N ARG A 617 26.64 40.83 -18.13
CA ARG A 617 27.50 40.97 -19.33
C ARG A 617 28.97 41.27 -19.01
N LEU A 618 29.29 41.73 -17.80
CA LEU A 618 30.68 42.00 -17.36
C LEU A 618 31.33 40.80 -16.65
N SER A 619 30.54 39.80 -16.22
CA SER A 619 31.05 38.57 -15.59
C SER A 619 31.21 37.39 -16.58
N MET A 620 30.78 37.56 -17.83
CA MET A 620 30.83 36.54 -18.89
C MET A 620 31.86 36.86 -20.00
N SER A 621 32.93 37.58 -19.66
CA SER A 621 34.14 37.65 -20.49
C SER A 621 35.29 36.97 -19.75
N GLY A 622 35.32 35.64 -19.80
CA GLY A 622 36.41 34.86 -19.24
C GLY A 622 36.18 33.36 -19.43
N SER A 623 36.85 32.79 -20.42
CA SER A 623 37.05 31.35 -20.63
C SER A 623 35.96 30.56 -21.37
N THR A 624 35.92 30.75 -22.69
CA THR A 624 35.79 29.61 -23.62
C THR A 624 37.19 29.19 -24.05
N ARG A 625 37.65 27.99 -23.68
CA ARG A 625 38.68 27.30 -24.48
C ARG A 625 38.51 25.78 -24.44
N ASN A 626 38.45 25.27 -25.66
CA ASN A 626 38.27 23.88 -26.07
C ASN A 626 39.29 22.91 -25.46
N ILE A 627 38.80 21.71 -25.18
CA ILE A 627 39.59 20.49 -25.01
C ILE A 627 40.05 20.03 -26.40
N ASN A 628 41.36 19.90 -26.60
CA ASN A 628 41.93 18.76 -27.33
C ASN A 628 43.46 18.65 -27.20
N LYS A 629 43.89 17.40 -27.02
CA LYS A 629 45.14 16.76 -27.47
C LYS A 629 46.45 16.87 -26.63
N THR A 630 46.74 15.71 -26.02
CA THR A 630 47.96 14.87 -26.13
C THR A 630 49.31 15.28 -25.53
N ARG A 631 49.81 14.34 -24.70
CA ARG A 631 51.17 13.78 -24.57
C ARG A 631 52.34 14.70 -24.17
N GLY A 632 53.08 14.25 -23.15
CA GLY A 632 54.54 14.44 -23.09
C GLY A 632 55.14 14.60 -21.69
N SER A 633 55.47 13.47 -21.07
CA SER A 633 56.74 13.11 -20.39
C SER A 633 57.62 14.09 -19.60
N ALA A 634 58.14 13.54 -18.48
CA ALA A 634 59.49 13.71 -17.87
C ALA A 634 59.77 15.00 -17.08
N VAL A 635 59.94 14.99 -15.74
CA VAL A 635 61.03 14.46 -14.86
C VAL A 635 62.06 15.55 -14.47
N GLN A 636 62.43 15.55 -13.17
CA GLN A 636 63.57 16.22 -12.49
C GLN A 636 63.47 17.74 -12.26
N ALA A 637 63.97 18.34 -11.18
CA ALA A 637 64.56 17.93 -9.89
C ALA A 637 64.59 19.22 -9.02
N ALA A 638 64.28 19.13 -7.72
CA ALA A 638 65.22 19.25 -6.58
C ALA A 638 65.75 20.67 -6.29
N ASP A 639 65.46 21.12 -5.06
CA ASP A 639 66.31 21.86 -4.09
C ASP A 639 65.45 22.89 -3.32
N ASP A 640 65.53 23.10 -2.02
CA ASP A 640 66.33 22.47 -0.96
C ASP A 640 65.63 22.76 0.40
N LYS A 641 65.90 21.90 1.39
CA LYS A 641 65.35 21.89 2.77
C LYS A 641 65.92 23.04 3.64
N PRO A 642 65.31 23.45 4.80
CA PRO A 642 65.06 22.54 5.93
C PRO A 642 63.79 22.73 6.78
N LYS A 643 63.35 21.61 7.35
CA LYS A 643 62.39 21.47 8.45
C LYS A 643 63.04 21.87 9.79
N ARG A 644 62.31 22.58 10.68
CA ARG A 644 61.81 22.05 11.97
C ARG A 644 61.01 23.08 12.80
N VAL A 645 59.72 22.73 13.00
CA VAL A 645 58.88 22.75 14.23
C VAL A 645 58.57 24.08 14.95
N SER A 646 57.32 24.56 14.87
CA SER A 646 56.28 24.40 15.91
C SER A 646 55.07 25.34 15.70
N LYS A 647 53.86 24.77 15.81
CA LYS A 647 52.63 25.26 16.46
C LYS A 647 51.35 25.07 15.63
N GLU A 648 50.47 24.25 16.23
CA GLU A 648 49.01 24.31 16.22
C GLU A 648 48.33 24.43 14.84
N ALA A 649 47.88 23.29 14.33
CA ALA A 649 46.85 23.23 13.31
C ALA A 649 45.56 23.82 13.92
N GLY A 650 45.23 25.04 13.51
CA GLY A 650 43.96 25.69 13.78
C GLY A 650 42.83 24.85 13.20
N ASP A 651 42.10 24.21 14.08
CA ASP A 651 40.80 23.60 13.83
C ASP A 651 39.85 24.65 13.21
N HIS A 652 39.45 24.44 11.95
CA HIS A 652 38.61 25.34 11.14
C HIS A 652 37.13 25.31 11.56
N LEU A 653 36.87 25.50 12.85
CA LEU A 653 35.53 25.66 13.42
C LEU A 653 35.30 27.12 13.79
N THR A 654 34.16 27.66 13.38
CA THR A 654 33.66 28.96 13.83
C THR A 654 33.42 28.95 15.34
N SER A 655 33.42 30.12 15.97
CA SER A 655 33.19 30.28 17.42
C SER A 655 31.84 29.68 17.86
N PHE A 656 30.85 29.67 16.98
CA PHE A 656 29.56 29.03 17.19
C PHE A 656 29.64 27.49 17.09
N GLU A 657 30.32 26.95 16.07
CA GLU A 657 30.54 25.50 15.92
C GLU A 657 31.29 24.92 17.14
N ARG A 658 32.28 25.65 17.65
CA ARG A 658 33.08 25.22 18.81
C ARG A 658 32.32 25.32 20.14
N ASN A 659 31.58 26.41 20.36
CA ASN A 659 31.00 26.68 21.69
C ASN A 659 29.53 26.25 21.84
N CYS A 660 28.80 26.05 20.74
CA CYS A 660 27.36 25.72 20.80
C CYS A 660 27.02 24.31 20.25
N ILE A 661 27.83 23.77 19.33
CA ILE A 661 27.51 22.52 18.61
C ILE A 661 28.52 21.41 18.90
N GLY A 662 29.78 21.75 19.20
CA GLY A 662 30.84 20.79 19.51
C GLY A 662 31.47 20.10 18.29
N GLY A 663 31.23 20.60 17.06
CA GLY A 663 31.77 20.03 15.82
C GLY A 663 31.40 20.79 14.53
N PRO A 664 31.98 20.44 13.36
CA PRO A 664 31.77 21.15 12.10
C PRO A 664 30.35 20.99 11.55
N PHE A 665 29.73 22.13 11.22
CA PHE A 665 28.31 22.30 10.85
C PHE A 665 27.85 21.42 9.67
N ARG A 666 28.80 21.13 8.78
CA ARG A 666 28.65 20.34 7.54
C ARG A 666 28.33 18.85 7.75
N ASN A 667 28.53 18.32 8.96
CA ASN A 667 28.23 16.91 9.25
C ASN A 667 26.76 16.65 9.62
N LEU A 668 25.95 17.70 9.87
CA LEU A 668 24.55 17.57 10.29
C LEU A 668 23.54 17.75 9.14
N PHE A 669 23.94 18.35 8.01
CA PHE A 669 23.05 18.64 6.87
C PHE A 669 23.82 18.53 5.55
N GLN A 670 23.39 17.63 4.65
CA GLN A 670 24.05 17.37 3.37
C GLN A 670 23.67 18.33 2.23
N ASP A 671 22.75 19.28 2.47
CA ASP A 671 22.43 20.39 1.55
C ASP A 671 22.31 21.68 2.37
N CYS A 672 23.17 22.66 2.09
CA CYS A 672 23.56 23.68 3.09
C CYS A 672 23.59 25.15 2.63
N ASP A 673 22.96 25.55 1.53
CA ASP A 673 22.97 26.98 1.12
C ASP A 673 21.64 27.75 1.31
N ASP A 674 20.65 27.15 1.98
CA ASP A 674 19.29 27.71 2.04
C ASP A 674 18.84 28.13 3.47
N MET A 675 19.77 28.52 4.34
CA MET A 675 19.43 29.37 5.49
C MET A 675 19.52 30.83 5.05
N ALA A 676 18.38 31.49 4.88
CA ALA A 676 18.33 32.93 4.64
C ALA A 676 18.86 33.69 5.86
N TYR A 677 20.17 33.94 5.92
CA TYR A 677 20.74 34.88 6.87
C TYR A 677 20.59 36.30 6.33
N ILE A 678 20.37 37.26 7.22
CA ILE A 678 20.56 38.67 6.87
C ILE A 678 21.92 39.13 7.38
N MET A 679 22.60 39.96 6.59
CA MET A 679 23.81 40.64 7.03
C MET A 679 23.40 41.94 7.70
N TYR A 680 23.61 42.04 9.01
CA TYR A 680 23.40 43.29 9.76
C TYR A 680 24.68 43.64 10.52
N LYS A 681 25.26 44.81 10.23
CA LYS A 681 26.57 45.26 10.75
C LYS A 681 27.66 44.19 10.64
N ASP A 682 27.85 43.64 9.43
CA ASP A 682 28.86 42.63 9.09
C ASP A 682 28.78 41.31 9.86
N LYS A 683 27.66 41.03 10.53
CA LYS A 683 27.37 39.75 11.17
C LYS A 683 26.24 39.03 10.44
N ARG A 684 26.40 37.71 10.25
CA ARG A 684 25.35 36.83 9.77
C ARG A 684 24.36 36.59 10.90
N CYS A 685 23.15 37.11 10.77
CA CYS A 685 22.08 36.93 11.74
C CYS A 685 20.96 36.07 11.13
N THR A 686 20.58 35.01 11.82
CA THR A 686 19.39 34.20 11.49
C THR A 686 18.20 34.82 12.20
N THR A 687 17.25 35.39 11.47
CA THR A 687 16.05 35.98 12.10
C THR A 687 15.04 34.89 12.48
N VAL A 688 14.10 35.21 13.37
CA VAL A 688 12.96 34.34 13.68
C VAL A 688 12.19 34.00 12.39
N GLU A 689 12.08 34.94 11.43
CA GLU A 689 11.51 34.64 10.12
C GLU A 689 12.34 33.64 9.32
N ALA A 690 13.67 33.71 9.36
CA ALA A 690 14.56 32.75 8.71
C ALA A 690 14.45 31.33 9.29
N LEU A 691 14.24 31.23 10.60
CA LEU A 691 14.02 29.95 11.30
C LEU A 691 12.62 29.36 11.01
N LEU A 692 11.61 30.21 10.84
CA LEU A 692 10.27 29.78 10.41
C LEU A 692 10.27 29.33 8.93
N LEU A 693 11.10 29.96 8.07
CA LEU A 693 11.30 29.61 6.66
C LEU A 693 11.93 28.23 6.43
N THR A 694 12.72 27.72 7.38
CA THR A 694 13.28 26.35 7.34
C THR A 694 12.26 25.29 7.76
N GLY A 695 11.00 25.69 8.03
CA GLY A 695 9.90 24.79 8.30
C GLY A 695 9.79 24.42 9.77
N TYR A 696 10.10 25.35 10.68
CA TYR A 696 9.94 25.19 12.13
C TYR A 696 8.96 26.24 12.71
N LEU A 697 8.33 25.97 13.85
CA LEU A 697 7.30 26.77 14.53
C LEU A 697 7.61 26.85 16.03
N TYR A 698 7.28 28.00 16.64
CA TYR A 698 7.40 28.21 18.08
C TYR A 698 6.17 27.69 18.83
N TYR A 699 6.40 26.95 19.91
CA TYR A 699 5.35 26.55 20.86
C TYR A 699 5.93 26.45 22.28
N GLY A 700 5.60 27.42 23.13
CA GLY A 700 6.22 27.58 24.45
C GLY A 700 7.70 27.95 24.34
N GLU A 701 8.56 27.26 25.08
CA GLU A 701 10.03 27.43 25.09
C GLU A 701 10.75 26.54 24.04
N HIS A 702 10.00 25.99 23.09
CA HIS A 702 10.52 25.02 22.12
C HIS A 702 10.19 25.37 20.68
N ILE A 703 11.08 24.96 19.79
CA ILE A 703 10.97 25.07 18.34
C ILE A 703 10.73 23.67 17.76
N TYR A 704 9.64 23.52 17.01
CA TYR A 704 9.17 22.27 16.42
C TYR A 704 9.20 22.34 14.90
N GLN A 705 9.41 21.23 14.20
CA GLN A 705 9.16 21.24 12.75
C GLN A 705 7.65 21.48 12.49
N ALA A 706 7.33 22.31 11.52
CA ALA A 706 5.99 22.83 11.37
C ALA A 706 4.98 21.79 10.83
N SER A 707 5.45 20.78 10.11
CA SER A 707 4.71 19.55 9.80
C SER A 707 4.32 18.78 11.07
N SER A 708 5.17 18.79 12.10
CA SER A 708 4.92 18.17 13.40
C SER A 708 3.82 18.87 14.19
N VAL A 709 3.69 20.19 14.06
CA VAL A 709 2.64 20.97 14.75
C VAL A 709 1.25 20.74 14.13
N MET A 710 1.16 20.58 12.81
CA MET A 710 -0.11 20.27 12.13
C MET A 710 -0.67 18.92 12.59
N LEU A 711 0.22 17.94 12.78
CA LEU A 711 -0.13 16.64 13.35
C LEU A 711 -0.64 16.78 14.80
N LEU A 712 -0.14 17.77 15.57
CA LEU A 712 -0.55 17.97 16.99
C LEU A 712 -1.97 18.51 17.08
N LEU A 713 -2.38 19.27 16.08
CA LEU A 713 -3.74 19.77 15.93
C LEU A 713 -4.70 18.69 15.42
N ILE A 714 -4.30 17.89 14.41
CA ILE A 714 -5.12 16.78 13.88
C ILE A 714 -5.37 15.71 14.95
N ALA A 715 -4.41 15.44 15.83
CA ALA A 715 -4.56 14.46 16.91
C ALA A 715 -5.50 14.86 18.04
N ARG A 716 -5.89 16.15 18.13
CA ARG A 716 -6.96 16.57 19.05
C ARG A 716 -8.36 16.21 18.53
N VAL A 717 -8.48 15.88 17.24
CA VAL A 717 -9.77 15.69 16.57
C VAL A 717 -9.97 14.24 16.10
N MET A 718 -8.90 13.50 15.77
CA MET A 718 -9.00 12.11 15.29
C MET A 718 -8.92 11.05 16.40
N PRO A 719 -9.62 9.89 16.24
CA PRO A 719 -9.55 8.77 17.18
C PRO A 719 -8.14 8.16 17.29
N ARG A 720 -7.67 7.91 18.52
CA ARG A 720 -6.30 7.42 18.81
C ARG A 720 -5.92 6.11 18.09
N LYS A 721 -6.88 5.28 17.68
CA LYS A 721 -6.64 4.05 16.90
C LYS A 721 -6.11 4.31 15.47
N VAL A 722 -6.55 5.40 14.83
CA VAL A 722 -6.17 5.75 13.44
C VAL A 722 -4.75 6.35 13.39
N LEU A 723 -4.35 7.04 14.47
CA LEU A 723 -3.04 7.70 14.55
C LEU A 723 -1.89 6.73 14.91
N ARG A 724 -2.19 5.59 15.55
CA ARG A 724 -1.20 4.56 15.90
C ARG A 724 -0.54 3.91 14.68
N THR A 725 -1.16 3.97 13.51
CA THR A 725 -0.64 3.38 12.27
C THR A 725 0.52 4.19 11.67
N PHE A 726 0.73 5.44 12.11
CA PHE A 726 1.76 6.34 11.60
C PHE A 726 2.81 6.62 12.69
N ASN A 727 3.79 5.72 12.89
CA ASN A 727 4.94 5.94 13.78
C ASN A 727 5.76 7.17 13.31
N MET A 728 5.47 8.35 13.87
CA MET A 728 6.16 9.59 13.51
C MET A 728 7.11 10.07 14.62
N LEU A 729 8.37 10.31 14.24
CA LEU A 729 9.41 10.88 15.08
C LEU A 729 9.28 12.42 15.04
N LEU A 730 9.14 13.07 16.21
CA LEU A 730 9.15 14.51 16.35
C LEU A 730 10.53 14.98 16.79
N LEU A 731 11.11 15.94 16.07
CA LEU A 731 12.37 16.59 16.43
C LEU A 731 12.03 17.96 17.04
N ARG A 732 12.61 18.29 18.19
CA ARG A 732 12.43 19.58 18.89
C ARG A 732 13.76 20.16 19.36
N TRP A 733 13.82 21.48 19.49
CA TRP A 733 14.93 22.22 20.07
C TRP A 733 14.41 23.13 21.20
N HIS A 734 15.17 23.27 22.28
CA HIS A 734 14.85 24.22 23.35
C HIS A 734 15.59 25.54 23.13
N LEU A 735 14.88 26.65 23.32
CA LEU A 735 15.44 28.00 23.22
C LEU A 735 15.52 28.61 24.63
N ASP A 736 16.73 28.92 25.06
CA ASP A 736 16.94 29.72 26.28
C ASP A 736 16.56 31.18 25.98
N MET A 737 15.50 31.66 26.64
CA MET A 737 14.94 33.01 26.42
C MET A 737 15.86 34.14 26.90
N ASN A 738 16.82 33.86 27.79
CA ASN A 738 17.74 34.87 28.32
C ASN A 738 18.99 35.05 27.45
N THR A 739 19.44 33.96 26.81
CA THR A 739 20.68 33.94 26.02
C THR A 739 20.46 33.81 24.51
N GLY A 740 19.25 33.43 24.08
CA GLY A 740 18.91 33.19 22.68
C GLY A 740 19.57 31.95 22.07
N THR A 741 20.10 31.05 22.92
CA THR A 741 20.83 29.85 22.51
C THR A 741 19.90 28.64 22.33
N LEU A 742 20.19 27.83 21.32
CA LEU A 742 19.45 26.61 20.96
C LEU A 742 20.19 25.37 21.47
N THR A 743 19.47 24.41 22.05
CA THR A 743 20.03 23.11 22.45
C THR A 743 20.32 22.20 21.24
N GLN A 744 20.98 21.06 21.48
CA GLN A 744 21.06 19.97 20.49
C GLN A 744 19.67 19.41 20.14
N VAL A 745 19.55 18.73 18.99
CA VAL A 745 18.28 18.15 18.49
C VAL A 745 17.77 17.09 19.45
N LEU A 746 16.55 17.27 19.98
CA LEU A 746 15.89 16.29 20.84
C LEU A 746 14.85 15.52 20.01
N SER A 747 14.92 14.19 19.96
CA SER A 747 13.91 13.35 19.31
C SER A 747 12.88 12.82 20.31
N CYS A 748 11.59 12.84 19.93
CA CYS A 748 10.50 12.25 20.70
C CYS A 748 9.52 11.55 19.73
N PRO A 749 9.24 10.24 19.89
CA PRO A 749 8.15 9.61 19.14
C PRO A 749 6.80 10.22 19.53
N TRP A 750 5.90 10.35 18.54
CA TRP A 750 4.56 10.96 18.62
C TRP A 750 3.71 10.59 19.86
N ASN A 751 3.88 9.37 20.36
CA ASN A 751 3.14 8.84 21.52
C ASN A 751 3.75 9.21 22.88
N LYS A 752 4.89 9.90 22.91
CA LYS A 752 5.51 10.41 24.12
C LYS A 752 5.11 11.88 24.31
N GLY A 753 3.96 12.10 24.94
CA GLY A 753 3.98 13.13 26.00
C GLY A 753 5.11 12.77 26.97
N PRO A 754 5.73 13.71 27.70
CA PRO A 754 6.75 13.35 28.68
C PRO A 754 6.19 12.21 29.54
N LEU A 755 6.72 11.00 29.34
CA LEU A 755 6.37 9.88 30.18
C LEU A 755 6.91 10.30 31.54
N SER A 756 6.02 10.39 32.52
CA SER A 756 6.44 10.72 33.88
C SER A 756 7.56 9.75 34.25
N ARG A 757 8.72 10.31 34.63
CA ARG A 757 9.85 9.57 35.18
C ARG A 757 9.71 9.43 36.70
N ASP A 758 8.56 9.83 37.26
CA ASP A 758 8.30 9.67 38.68
C ASP A 758 8.17 8.18 39.04
N LYS A 759 7.58 7.38 38.15
CA LYS A 759 7.35 5.93 38.33
C LYS A 759 7.65 5.18 37.04
N GLY A 760 8.35 4.07 37.16
CA GLY A 760 8.62 3.20 36.02
C GLY A 760 9.23 1.88 36.40
N ILE A 761 9.38 1.04 35.38
CA ILE A 761 9.94 -0.30 35.47
C ILE A 761 11.26 -0.32 34.72
N ILE A 762 12.24 -1.05 35.23
CA ILE A 762 13.48 -1.37 34.52
C ILE A 762 13.60 -2.89 34.35
N MET A 763 14.13 -3.30 33.21
CA MET A 763 14.39 -4.70 32.88
C MET A 763 15.73 -4.79 32.15
N CYS A 764 16.44 -5.91 32.31
CA CYS A 764 17.72 -6.11 31.65
C CYS A 764 17.60 -7.22 30.60
N MET A 765 18.07 -6.97 29.38
CA MET A 765 17.90 -7.91 28.27
C MET A 765 19.16 -8.01 27.42
N HIS A 766 19.42 -9.22 26.92
CA HIS A 766 20.31 -9.49 25.79
C HIS A 766 19.49 -10.14 24.67
N ASN A 767 20.05 -10.31 23.47
CA ASN A 767 19.33 -10.84 22.30
C ASN A 767 18.50 -12.12 22.58
N GLY A 768 19.04 -13.06 23.35
CA GLY A 768 18.34 -14.32 23.68
C GLY A 768 17.16 -14.16 24.64
N ALA A 769 17.18 -13.09 25.46
CA ALA A 769 16.14 -12.79 26.45
C ALA A 769 14.98 -11.97 25.87
N VAL A 770 15.17 -11.29 24.73
CA VAL A 770 14.19 -10.38 24.11
C VAL A 770 12.81 -11.03 23.92
N PRO A 771 12.66 -12.28 23.44
CA PRO A 771 11.34 -12.90 23.33
C PRO A 771 10.61 -13.04 24.67
N MET A 772 11.35 -13.34 25.74
CA MET A 772 10.81 -13.49 27.09
C MET A 772 10.47 -12.13 27.72
N GLY A 773 11.37 -11.17 27.57
CA GLY A 773 11.16 -9.80 28.06
C GLY A 773 10.01 -9.09 27.34
N LEU A 774 9.93 -9.18 26.01
CA LEU A 774 8.85 -8.56 25.24
C LEU A 774 7.48 -9.18 25.57
N SER A 775 7.45 -10.48 25.82
CA SER A 775 6.21 -11.12 26.27
C SER A 775 5.80 -10.66 27.69
N LEU A 776 6.75 -10.30 28.57
CA LEU A 776 6.43 -9.77 29.90
C LEU A 776 5.90 -8.35 29.78
N ILE A 777 6.56 -7.52 28.97
CA ILE A 777 6.08 -6.19 28.63
C ILE A 777 4.62 -6.25 28.17
N ARG A 778 4.28 -7.20 27.28
CA ARG A 778 2.89 -7.39 26.86
C ARG A 778 1.96 -7.86 27.96
N GLU A 779 2.38 -8.79 28.81
CA GLU A 779 1.58 -9.18 29.96
C GLU A 779 1.30 -8.01 30.90
N LEU A 780 2.30 -7.19 31.23
CA LEU A 780 2.15 -5.99 32.05
C LEU A 780 1.14 -5.02 31.43
N ARG A 781 1.17 -4.83 30.10
CA ARG A 781 0.15 -4.01 29.41
C ARG A 781 -1.25 -4.61 29.49
N CYS A 782 -1.37 -5.94 29.47
CA CYS A 782 -2.64 -6.63 29.68
C CYS A 782 -3.12 -6.59 31.14
N LEU A 783 -2.23 -6.34 32.09
CA LEU A 783 -2.54 -6.00 33.48
C LEU A 783 -2.77 -4.49 33.68
N GLU A 784 -2.97 -3.76 32.58
CA GLU A 784 -3.24 -2.32 32.53
C GLU A 784 -2.07 -1.40 32.92
N ASN A 785 -0.86 -1.93 33.13
CA ASN A 785 0.30 -1.10 33.45
C ASN A 785 0.60 -0.10 32.31
N GLN A 786 0.67 1.18 32.65
CA GLN A 786 0.89 2.28 31.69
C GLN A 786 2.23 2.99 31.87
N GLU A 787 3.10 2.49 32.75
CA GLU A 787 4.36 3.13 33.14
C GLU A 787 5.43 3.00 32.05
N LEU A 788 6.43 3.89 32.10
CA LEU A 788 7.65 3.79 31.32
C LEU A 788 8.36 2.49 31.69
N ILE A 789 8.80 1.72 30.68
CA ILE A 789 9.68 0.58 30.88
C ILE A 789 11.01 0.88 30.20
N GLN A 790 12.09 0.95 30.98
CA GLN A 790 13.45 1.04 30.45
C GLN A 790 14.06 -0.36 30.32
N VAL A 791 14.52 -0.70 29.13
CA VAL A 791 15.21 -1.96 28.85
C VAL A 791 16.70 -1.68 28.73
N PHE A 792 17.45 -2.17 29.71
CA PHE A 792 18.88 -2.00 29.82
C PHE A 792 19.65 -3.13 29.12
N HIS A 793 20.71 -2.77 28.40
CA HIS A 793 21.72 -3.68 27.85
C HIS A 793 23.11 -3.02 27.90
N CYS A 794 24.15 -3.80 27.62
CA CYS A 794 25.54 -3.41 27.72
C CYS A 794 26.27 -3.57 26.37
N PHE A 795 26.47 -2.44 25.70
CA PHE A 795 27.04 -2.29 24.36
C PHE A 795 26.19 -2.86 23.20
N PRO A 796 26.44 -2.42 21.95
CA PRO A 796 25.67 -2.87 20.78
C PRO A 796 25.86 -4.36 20.42
N GLU A 797 26.92 -5.04 20.88
CA GLU A 797 27.11 -6.45 20.56
C GLU A 797 26.20 -7.38 21.38
N GLU A 798 25.69 -6.93 22.54
CA GLU A 798 24.80 -7.74 23.39
C GLU A 798 23.34 -7.73 22.88
N MET A 799 22.91 -6.62 22.29
CA MET A 799 21.56 -6.44 21.74
C MET A 799 21.60 -5.87 20.32
N SER A 800 21.05 -6.61 19.36
CA SER A 800 21.07 -6.24 17.95
C SER A 800 20.04 -5.17 17.61
N ASN A 801 20.29 -4.41 16.55
CA ASN A 801 19.33 -3.44 16.00
C ASN A 801 17.97 -4.08 15.65
N SER A 802 17.94 -5.37 15.28
CA SER A 802 16.68 -6.09 15.03
C SER A 802 15.88 -6.34 16.31
N SER A 803 16.54 -6.70 17.41
CA SER A 803 15.91 -6.86 18.73
C SER A 803 15.42 -5.53 19.29
N ILE A 804 16.23 -4.47 19.19
CA ILE A 804 15.87 -3.12 19.59
C ILE A 804 14.63 -2.65 18.81
N LYS A 805 14.65 -2.83 17.49
CA LYS A 805 13.51 -2.50 16.63
C LYS A 805 12.26 -3.30 17.01
N LEU A 806 12.38 -4.61 17.24
CA LEU A 806 11.26 -5.46 17.64
C LEU A 806 10.60 -4.98 18.94
N LEU A 807 11.38 -4.60 19.95
CA LEU A 807 10.88 -4.04 21.20
C LEU A 807 10.14 -2.72 20.97
N LEU A 808 10.78 -1.77 20.27
CA LEU A 808 10.24 -0.44 20.03
C LEU A 808 9.00 -0.44 19.11
N ASP A 809 8.94 -1.33 18.14
CA ASP A 809 7.77 -1.52 17.27
C ASP A 809 6.60 -2.12 18.05
N ALA A 810 6.87 -2.96 19.05
CA ALA A 810 5.82 -3.58 19.86
C ALA A 810 5.21 -2.62 20.89
N ASP A 811 5.99 -1.78 21.57
CA ASP A 811 5.48 -0.89 22.62
C ASP A 811 6.13 0.51 22.59
N ALA A 812 5.28 1.54 22.39
CA ALA A 812 5.69 2.93 22.29
C ALA A 812 6.17 3.56 23.61
N LYS A 813 5.93 2.90 24.76
CA LYS A 813 6.34 3.34 26.09
C LYS A 813 7.63 2.67 26.58
N LEU A 814 8.39 2.08 25.66
CA LEU A 814 9.73 1.57 25.95
C LEU A 814 10.81 2.65 25.72
N GLU A 815 11.89 2.50 26.47
CA GLU A 815 13.16 3.19 26.27
C GLU A 815 14.27 2.14 26.37
N ILE A 816 15.12 2.04 25.35
CA ILE A 816 16.22 1.07 25.33
C ILE A 816 17.49 1.83 25.70
N VAL A 817 18.21 1.35 26.70
CA VAL A 817 19.35 2.04 27.31
C VAL A 817 20.61 1.18 27.22
N ASP A 818 21.62 1.67 26.50
CA ASP A 818 22.96 1.11 26.52
C ASP A 818 23.77 1.74 27.66
N VAL A 819 23.67 1.13 28.85
CA VAL A 819 24.27 1.69 30.06
C VAL A 819 25.80 1.65 30.02
N CYS A 820 26.37 0.64 29.38
CA CYS A 820 27.83 0.48 29.33
C CYS A 820 28.47 1.52 28.43
N SER A 821 27.93 1.72 27.22
CA SER A 821 28.44 2.77 26.32
C SER A 821 28.31 4.16 26.93
N ASP A 822 27.20 4.44 27.62
CA ASP A 822 26.96 5.74 28.26
C ASP A 822 27.93 5.99 29.42
N LEU A 823 28.11 5.03 30.33
CA LEU A 823 29.04 5.18 31.45
C LEU A 823 30.51 5.22 31.01
N VAL A 824 30.87 4.56 29.90
CA VAL A 824 32.20 4.69 29.29
C VAL A 824 32.40 6.08 28.67
N ALA A 825 31.40 6.59 27.94
CA ALA A 825 31.46 7.93 27.35
C ALA A 825 31.57 9.03 28.42
N GLN A 826 30.95 8.83 29.58
CA GLN A 826 31.04 9.73 30.73
C GLN A 826 32.34 9.58 31.54
N ASN A 827 33.25 8.68 31.15
CA ASN A 827 34.48 8.32 31.88
C ASN A 827 34.22 7.84 33.32
N ILE A 828 33.03 7.28 33.58
CA ILE A 828 32.69 6.67 34.87
C ILE A 828 33.24 5.24 34.94
N LEU A 829 33.16 4.49 33.83
CA LEU A 829 33.74 3.16 33.69
C LEU A 829 34.75 3.12 32.53
N THR A 830 35.78 2.29 32.65
CA THR A 830 36.59 1.92 31.49
C THR A 830 35.85 0.86 30.67
N GLU A 831 36.14 0.79 29.37
CA GLU A 831 35.49 -0.20 28.49
C GLU A 831 35.68 -1.63 28.99
N ASP A 832 36.90 -1.99 29.42
CA ASP A 832 37.22 -3.31 29.97
C ASP A 832 36.37 -3.66 31.20
N LYS A 833 36.20 -2.69 32.12
CA LYS A 833 35.33 -2.88 33.29
C LYS A 833 33.86 -2.96 32.89
N ALA A 834 33.41 -2.13 31.94
CA ALA A 834 32.04 -2.12 31.48
C ALA A 834 31.62 -3.47 30.88
N ARG A 835 32.52 -4.15 30.14
CA ARG A 835 32.24 -5.47 29.53
C ARG A 835 31.91 -6.56 30.56
N TYR A 836 32.36 -6.43 31.81
CA TYR A 836 32.01 -7.34 32.91
C TYR A 836 30.50 -7.37 33.21
N TYR A 837 29.82 -6.25 32.96
CA TYR A 837 28.38 -6.10 33.22
C TYR A 837 27.49 -6.74 32.16
N ARG A 838 28.02 -7.47 31.17
CA ARG A 838 27.24 -8.40 30.34
C ARG A 838 26.88 -9.69 31.11
N SER A 839 26.29 -9.50 32.27
CA SER A 839 26.00 -10.52 33.29
C SER A 839 24.87 -10.03 34.20
N TRP A 840 24.52 -10.78 35.24
CA TRP A 840 23.49 -10.36 36.21
C TRP A 840 23.79 -9.02 36.88
N TRP A 841 25.07 -8.63 36.98
CA TRP A 841 25.50 -7.35 37.54
C TRP A 841 24.99 -6.11 36.79
N ILE A 842 24.42 -6.26 35.59
CA ILE A 842 23.76 -5.15 34.90
C ILE A 842 22.55 -4.62 35.67
N LYS A 843 21.87 -5.45 36.47
CA LYS A 843 20.69 -5.06 37.25
C LYS A 843 20.97 -3.90 38.22
N PRO A 844 21.96 -4.00 39.14
CA PRO A 844 22.32 -2.88 40.02
C PRO A 844 22.94 -1.71 39.25
N LEU A 845 23.65 -1.97 38.14
CA LEU A 845 24.15 -0.90 37.27
C LEU A 845 23.01 -0.08 36.63
N ALA A 846 21.95 -0.76 36.19
CA ALA A 846 20.73 -0.16 35.65
C ALA A 846 19.97 0.63 36.73
N MET A 847 19.84 0.08 37.94
CA MET A 847 19.25 0.79 39.08
C MET A 847 20.05 2.05 39.47
N TYR A 848 21.38 2.00 39.39
CA TYR A 848 22.23 3.18 39.57
C TYR A 848 21.99 4.21 38.48
N HIS A 849 22.03 3.79 37.21
CA HIS A 849 21.99 4.66 36.03
C HIS A 849 20.63 5.32 35.78
N THR A 850 19.52 4.59 35.95
CA THR A 850 18.19 5.11 35.63
C THR A 850 17.87 6.42 36.37
N ASP A 851 17.19 7.33 35.70
CA ASP A 851 16.68 8.58 36.28
C ASP A 851 15.21 8.47 36.73
N ILE A 852 14.62 7.27 36.68
CA ILE A 852 13.30 7.00 37.25
C ILE A 852 13.38 7.12 38.78
N LYS A 853 12.43 7.84 39.39
CA LYS A 853 12.40 8.08 40.83
C LYS A 853 11.96 6.84 41.63
N GLU A 854 10.74 6.35 41.38
CA GLU A 854 10.18 5.15 42.01
C GLU A 854 10.27 3.96 41.04
N VAL A 855 11.34 3.18 41.18
CA VAL A 855 11.75 2.12 40.26
C VAL A 855 11.24 0.76 40.71
N LEU A 856 10.73 -0.01 39.76
CA LEU A 856 10.54 -1.46 39.87
C LEU A 856 11.50 -2.17 38.91
N LEU A 857 12.47 -2.90 39.44
CA LEU A 857 13.32 -3.78 38.63
C LEU A 857 12.67 -5.15 38.57
N LEU A 858 12.48 -5.67 37.35
CA LEU A 858 11.86 -6.97 37.09
C LEU A 858 12.80 -7.89 36.31
N ASP A 859 12.76 -9.17 36.64
CA ASP A 859 13.31 -10.22 35.80
C ASP A 859 12.40 -10.48 34.59
N VAL A 860 13.01 -10.86 33.47
CA VAL A 860 12.27 -11.05 32.21
C VAL A 860 11.37 -12.28 32.23
N ASP A 861 11.65 -13.24 33.11
CA ASP A 861 10.97 -14.51 33.25
C ASP A 861 9.95 -14.55 34.39
N ASP A 862 9.64 -13.39 34.98
CA ASP A 862 8.56 -13.25 35.94
C ASP A 862 7.18 -13.43 35.28
N ILE A 863 6.24 -13.93 36.08
CA ILE A 863 4.84 -14.17 35.73
C ILE A 863 3.97 -13.56 36.82
N PHE A 864 3.31 -12.44 36.51
CA PHE A 864 2.56 -11.64 37.47
C PHE A 864 1.07 -11.94 37.47
N MET A 865 0.49 -12.15 38.65
CA MET A 865 -0.96 -12.24 38.85
C MET A 865 -1.68 -10.90 38.80
N ARG A 866 -0.94 -9.83 39.08
CA ARG A 866 -1.40 -8.44 39.22
C ARG A 866 -0.28 -7.49 38.83
N ASP A 867 -0.63 -6.29 38.37
CA ASP A 867 0.35 -5.24 38.07
C ASP A 867 1.28 -4.99 39.27
N PRO A 868 2.61 -5.19 39.15
CA PRO A 868 3.56 -4.99 40.25
C PRO A 868 3.61 -3.56 40.78
N ALA A 869 3.08 -2.58 40.04
CA ALA A 869 2.91 -1.21 40.53
C ALA A 869 2.11 -1.12 41.84
N VAL A 870 1.28 -2.13 42.14
CA VAL A 870 0.55 -2.25 43.42
C VAL A 870 1.47 -2.20 44.64
N LEU A 871 2.72 -2.67 44.53
CA LEU A 871 3.68 -2.66 45.65
C LEU A 871 3.88 -1.26 46.22
N ARG A 872 3.83 -0.23 45.38
CA ARG A 872 3.98 1.17 45.81
C ARG A 872 2.85 1.66 46.73
N THR A 873 1.75 0.93 46.78
CA THR A 873 0.59 1.25 47.62
C THR A 873 0.63 0.56 48.99
N THR A 874 1.53 -0.42 49.17
CA THR A 874 1.68 -1.18 50.42
C THR A 874 2.29 -0.33 51.52
N GLU A 875 1.94 -0.63 52.77
CA GLU A 875 2.43 0.14 53.93
C GLU A 875 3.95 0.03 54.10
N GLY A 876 4.54 -1.13 53.80
CA GLY A 876 5.99 -1.32 53.81
C GLY A 876 6.71 -0.36 52.84
N TYR A 877 6.27 -0.33 51.58
CA TYR A 877 6.84 0.57 50.58
C TYR A 877 6.63 2.05 50.93
N LYS A 878 5.42 2.44 51.36
CA LYS A 878 5.16 3.83 51.80
C LYS A 878 6.09 4.23 52.94
N ARG A 879 6.34 3.33 53.90
CA ARG A 879 7.19 3.59 55.06
C ARG A 879 8.66 3.75 54.68
N THR A 880 9.24 2.87 53.87
CA THR A 880 10.70 2.85 53.63
C THR A 880 11.13 3.33 52.25
N GLY A 881 10.20 3.34 51.28
CA GLY A 881 10.50 3.52 49.86
C GLY A 881 11.07 2.26 49.22
N THR A 882 11.06 1.10 49.90
CA THR A 882 11.61 -0.15 49.38
C THR A 882 10.66 -1.32 49.56
N THR A 883 10.78 -2.34 48.72
CA THR A 883 10.18 -3.66 48.94
C THR A 883 11.10 -4.71 48.34
N PHE A 884 11.65 -5.54 49.21
CA PHE A 884 12.51 -6.68 48.87
C PHE A 884 11.85 -7.99 49.26
N PHE A 885 12.24 -9.07 48.60
CA PHE A 885 11.70 -10.40 48.82
C PHE A 885 12.82 -11.35 49.25
N TYR A 886 12.49 -12.33 50.08
CA TYR A 886 13.48 -13.27 50.61
C TYR A 886 13.77 -14.39 49.61
N ASP A 887 15.02 -14.84 49.55
CA ASP A 887 15.36 -16.12 48.92
C ASP A 887 15.20 -17.27 49.95
N ARG A 888 15.41 -18.50 49.48
CA ARG A 888 15.45 -19.71 50.31
C ARG A 888 16.56 -19.62 51.34
N VAL A 889 16.29 -20.09 52.55
CA VAL A 889 17.28 -20.16 53.63
C VAL A 889 18.22 -21.34 53.36
N LEU A 890 19.24 -21.09 52.54
CA LEU A 890 20.27 -22.06 52.17
C LEU A 890 21.57 -21.76 52.89
N SER A 891 22.06 -22.73 53.67
CA SER A 891 23.31 -22.59 54.44
C SER A 891 24.51 -22.98 53.57
N SER A 892 25.37 -22.01 53.22
CA SER A 892 26.71 -22.25 52.70
C SER A 892 27.73 -21.28 53.30
N ARG A 893 29.04 -21.57 53.13
CA ARG A 893 30.16 -20.69 53.52
C ARG A 893 30.61 -19.78 52.37
N GLU A 894 29.75 -19.54 51.40
CA GLU A 894 30.04 -18.70 50.24
C GLU A 894 29.53 -17.27 50.47
N TYR A 895 29.87 -16.35 49.58
CA TYR A 895 29.32 -14.99 49.55
C TYR A 895 29.54 -14.25 50.88
N PHE A 896 28.54 -13.53 51.39
CA PHE A 896 28.64 -12.82 52.67
C PHE A 896 28.81 -13.74 53.90
N ASN A 897 28.70 -15.07 53.74
CA ASN A 897 28.97 -16.05 54.80
C ASN A 897 30.40 -16.58 54.82
N GLN A 898 31.25 -16.19 53.87
CA GLN A 898 32.65 -16.64 53.87
C GLN A 898 33.37 -16.24 55.15
N ASP A 899 34.32 -17.09 55.55
CA ASP A 899 35.16 -16.87 56.72
C ASP A 899 36.35 -16.00 56.35
N ILE A 900 36.45 -14.84 56.99
CA ILE A 900 37.58 -13.93 56.91
C ILE A 900 38.23 -13.89 58.29
N ASN A 901 39.32 -14.64 58.45
CA ASN A 901 40.09 -14.74 59.70
C ASN A 901 39.25 -15.10 60.94
N GLY A 902 38.36 -16.09 60.82
CA GLY A 902 37.48 -16.56 61.89
C GLY A 902 36.22 -15.72 62.09
N THR A 903 35.97 -14.74 61.23
CA THR A 903 34.77 -13.88 61.28
C THR A 903 34.00 -13.95 59.97
N GLN A 904 32.67 -14.02 60.07
CA GLN A 904 31.78 -13.96 58.91
C GLN A 904 31.98 -12.66 58.14
N TYR A 905 32.13 -12.75 56.81
CA TYR A 905 32.42 -11.60 55.96
C TYR A 905 31.36 -10.49 56.03
N LEU A 906 30.07 -10.80 56.19
CA LEU A 906 29.03 -9.78 56.42
C LEU A 906 29.39 -8.82 57.58
N LYS A 907 29.92 -9.38 58.67
CA LYS A 907 30.31 -8.60 59.87
C LYS A 907 31.58 -7.80 59.61
N VAL A 908 32.54 -8.39 58.89
CA VAL A 908 33.77 -7.70 58.46
C VAL A 908 33.42 -6.54 57.53
N LEU A 909 32.57 -6.76 56.53
CA LEU A 909 32.10 -5.74 55.61
C LEU A 909 31.46 -4.58 56.36
N LEU A 910 30.56 -4.84 57.33
CA LEU A 910 29.92 -3.77 58.10
C LEU A 910 30.88 -3.00 59.00
N ASN A 911 31.87 -3.67 59.59
CA ASN A 911 32.86 -3.07 60.49
C ASN A 911 33.90 -2.23 59.75
N ASP A 912 34.41 -2.75 58.64
CA ASP A 912 35.56 -2.19 57.93
C ASP A 912 35.14 -1.23 56.80
N PHE A 913 33.84 -1.11 56.52
CA PHE A 913 33.33 -0.18 55.51
C PHE A 913 33.68 1.28 55.85
N ASP A 914 34.22 2.01 54.87
CA ASP A 914 34.55 3.43 55.00
C ASP A 914 33.28 4.30 54.93
N TYR A 915 32.55 4.37 56.04
CA TYR A 915 31.37 5.22 56.17
C TYR A 915 31.68 6.71 55.92
N ALA A 916 32.90 7.14 56.25
CA ALA A 916 33.30 8.54 56.08
C ALA A 916 33.39 8.93 54.59
N LYS A 917 33.83 8.01 53.70
CA LYS A 917 33.82 8.20 52.23
C LYS A 917 32.44 8.60 51.69
N PHE A 918 31.36 8.15 52.33
CA PHE A 918 29.98 8.43 51.93
C PHE A 918 29.28 9.48 52.81
N GLY A 919 30.00 10.14 53.72
CA GLY A 919 29.44 11.13 54.64
C GLY A 919 28.47 10.54 55.67
N LEU A 920 28.67 9.29 56.07
CA LEU A 920 27.84 8.57 57.04
C LEU A 920 28.52 8.50 58.42
N PRO A 921 27.75 8.38 59.52
CA PRO A 921 28.30 8.23 60.86
C PRO A 921 29.19 6.98 60.98
N PRO A 922 30.39 7.09 61.59
CA PRO A 922 31.32 5.96 61.72
C PRO A 922 30.77 4.83 62.61
N GLY A 923 31.32 3.64 62.42
CA GLY A 923 31.02 2.43 63.20
C GLY A 923 29.89 1.58 62.61
N ALA A 924 30.01 0.26 62.74
CA ALA A 924 28.95 -0.67 62.36
C ALA A 924 27.77 -0.57 63.34
N THR A 925 26.58 -0.29 62.81
CA THR A 925 25.33 -0.31 63.56
C THR A 925 24.33 -1.12 62.78
N PRO A 926 24.24 -2.46 63.01
CA PRO A 926 23.30 -3.31 62.31
C PRO A 926 21.86 -2.82 62.48
N SER A 927 21.07 -2.87 61.42
CA SER A 927 19.65 -2.53 61.46
C SER A 927 18.83 -3.61 62.16
N ALA A 928 17.55 -3.34 62.40
CA ALA A 928 16.61 -4.31 62.95
C ALA A 928 16.47 -5.57 62.07
N HIS A 929 16.82 -5.51 60.79
CA HIS A 929 16.82 -6.67 59.90
C HIS A 929 17.98 -7.63 60.20
N LEU A 930 19.12 -7.12 60.66
CA LEU A 930 20.28 -7.90 61.10
C LEU A 930 20.29 -8.16 62.61
N ASP A 931 19.11 -8.22 63.22
CA ASP A 931 18.93 -8.58 64.63
C ASP A 931 19.69 -9.91 64.95
N PRO A 932 20.60 -9.91 65.94
CA PRO A 932 21.42 -11.08 66.24
C PRO A 932 20.66 -12.34 66.65
N GLU A 933 19.44 -12.20 67.16
CA GLU A 933 18.62 -13.33 67.61
C GLU A 933 17.74 -13.88 66.47
N LYS A 934 17.32 -13.01 65.54
CA LYS A 934 16.30 -13.35 64.52
C LYS A 934 16.88 -13.56 63.12
N SER A 935 17.85 -12.74 62.70
CA SER A 935 18.34 -12.72 61.32
C SER A 935 19.03 -14.02 60.92
N PHE A 936 18.63 -14.59 59.79
CA PHE A 936 19.28 -15.78 59.23
C PHE A 936 20.65 -15.42 58.64
N ALA A 937 20.77 -14.28 57.96
CA ALA A 937 22.04 -13.78 57.43
C ALA A 937 23.06 -13.47 58.55
N TRP A 938 22.68 -12.73 59.60
CA TRP A 938 23.61 -12.37 60.68
C TRP A 938 24.16 -13.58 61.47
N ARG A 939 23.33 -14.62 61.58
CA ARG A 939 23.70 -15.89 62.24
C ARG A 939 24.47 -16.85 61.32
N GLY A 940 24.72 -16.46 60.07
CA GLY A 940 25.38 -17.31 59.07
C GLY A 940 24.57 -18.55 58.67
N GLN A 941 23.25 -18.51 58.86
CA GLN A 941 22.35 -19.63 58.55
C GLN A 941 21.88 -19.61 57.10
N THR A 942 22.04 -18.48 56.41
CA THR A 942 21.81 -18.39 54.97
C THR A 942 22.89 -17.58 54.28
N SER A 943 23.31 -18.01 53.09
CA SER A 943 24.18 -17.27 52.17
C SER A 943 23.41 -16.59 51.04
N HIS A 944 22.08 -16.71 51.04
CA HIS A 944 21.15 -16.10 50.09
C HIS A 944 20.04 -15.39 50.87
N GLU A 945 20.12 -14.07 50.99
CA GLU A 945 19.14 -13.31 51.76
C GLU A 945 17.99 -12.84 50.87
N GLN A 946 18.32 -12.25 49.71
CA GLN A 946 17.36 -11.59 48.84
C GLN A 946 17.13 -12.34 47.53
N ASP A 947 15.87 -12.46 47.11
CA ASP A 947 15.52 -12.73 45.72
C ASP A 947 15.42 -11.40 44.95
N SER A 948 16.20 -11.26 43.88
CA SER A 948 16.26 -10.05 43.05
C SER A 948 15.48 -10.15 41.73
N SER A 949 14.54 -11.09 41.64
CA SER A 949 13.57 -11.13 40.54
C SER A 949 12.66 -9.90 40.50
N LEU A 950 12.26 -9.38 41.68
CA LEU A 950 11.53 -8.12 41.82
C LEU A 950 12.16 -7.25 42.91
N VAL A 951 12.56 -6.02 42.54
CA VAL A 951 13.13 -5.05 43.48
C VAL A 951 12.43 -3.70 43.32
N ALA A 952 11.83 -3.20 44.40
CA ALA A 952 11.18 -1.89 44.41
C ALA A 952 12.00 -0.87 45.22
N ILE A 953 12.35 0.28 44.62
CA ILE A 953 13.14 1.34 45.25
C ILE A 953 12.65 2.74 44.85
N ASP A 954 12.40 3.61 45.83
CA ASP A 954 12.29 5.06 45.67
C ASP A 954 13.67 5.69 45.84
N LYS A 955 14.32 6.03 44.72
CA LYS A 955 15.66 6.62 44.68
C LYS A 955 15.73 7.96 45.40
N SER A 956 14.63 8.71 45.48
CA SER A 956 14.62 10.00 46.19
C SER A 956 14.75 9.86 47.70
N ARG A 957 14.48 8.66 48.23
CA ARG A 957 14.53 8.35 49.66
C ARG A 957 15.70 7.44 50.03
N ALA A 958 16.47 6.98 49.05
CA ALA A 958 17.55 6.02 49.21
C ALA A 958 18.82 6.61 49.88
N GLY A 959 18.93 7.93 50.03
CA GLY A 959 20.12 8.56 50.60
C GLY A 959 21.39 8.18 49.83
N GLN A 960 22.38 7.61 50.52
CA GLN A 960 23.64 7.15 49.90
C GLN A 960 23.59 5.72 49.35
N ALA A 961 22.47 4.99 49.53
CA ALA A 961 22.40 3.57 49.15
C ALA A 961 22.69 3.33 47.68
N ILE A 962 22.23 4.20 46.78
CA ILE A 962 22.50 4.07 45.33
C ILE A 962 23.99 4.24 45.00
N ASN A 963 24.68 5.17 45.67
CA ASN A 963 26.12 5.38 45.50
C ASN A 963 26.94 4.22 46.09
N ILE A 964 26.49 3.68 47.23
CA ILE A 964 27.11 2.52 47.87
C ILE A 964 26.90 1.27 47.03
N MET A 965 25.71 1.07 46.45
CA MET A 965 25.45 -0.01 45.48
C MET A 965 26.42 0.07 44.30
N PHE A 966 26.66 1.26 43.76
CA PHE A 966 27.65 1.43 42.70
C PHE A 966 29.06 1.05 43.16
N PHE A 967 29.48 1.49 44.36
CA PHE A 967 30.76 1.07 44.96
C PHE A 967 30.85 -0.44 45.16
N LEU A 968 29.79 -1.08 45.62
CA LEU A 968 29.76 -2.53 45.84
C LEU A 968 30.05 -3.28 44.54
N ILE A 969 29.46 -2.86 43.43
CA ILE A 969 29.62 -3.54 42.13
C ILE A 969 30.90 -3.15 41.39
N THR A 970 31.46 -1.94 41.61
CA THR A 970 32.66 -1.47 40.87
C THR A 970 33.98 -1.66 41.62
N GLU A 971 33.94 -1.75 42.94
CA GLU A 971 35.12 -1.84 43.80
C GLU A 971 35.06 -3.10 44.68
N GLN A 972 34.07 -3.21 45.58
CA GLN A 972 34.06 -4.23 46.63
C GLN A 972 33.97 -5.66 46.08
N HIS A 973 33.13 -5.87 45.06
CA HIS A 973 32.94 -7.18 44.43
C HIS A 973 34.25 -7.77 43.86
N PHE A 974 35.17 -6.92 43.39
CA PHE A 974 36.46 -7.35 42.88
C PHE A 974 37.49 -7.66 43.99
N VAL A 975 37.19 -7.29 45.23
CA VAL A 975 38.01 -7.62 46.40
C VAL A 975 37.53 -8.92 47.03
N HIS A 976 36.22 -9.03 47.28
CA HIS A 976 35.59 -10.19 47.89
C HIS A 976 34.19 -10.40 47.31
N GLU A 977 33.94 -11.61 46.81
CA GLU A 977 32.62 -12.02 46.33
C GLU A 977 31.64 -12.10 47.52
N PHE A 978 30.61 -11.26 47.52
CA PHE A 978 29.65 -11.14 48.62
C PHE A 978 28.25 -11.67 48.29
N SER A 979 28.01 -12.08 47.04
CA SER A 979 26.67 -12.37 46.52
C SER A 979 26.70 -13.38 45.38
N TYR A 980 25.67 -14.20 45.27
CA TYR A 980 25.41 -14.99 44.05
C TYR A 980 24.83 -14.08 42.97
N GLY A 981 25.69 -13.57 42.11
CA GLY A 981 25.31 -12.53 41.16
C GLY A 981 24.93 -11.24 41.89
N ASP A 982 23.89 -10.56 41.45
CA ASP A 982 23.49 -9.23 41.92
C ASP A 982 22.70 -9.20 43.24
N LYS A 983 22.13 -10.35 43.65
CA LYS A 983 21.05 -10.46 44.63
C LYS A 983 21.22 -9.66 45.92
N GLU A 984 22.37 -9.81 46.57
CA GLU A 984 22.58 -9.23 47.91
C GLU A 984 22.97 -7.75 47.85
N THR A 985 23.25 -7.21 46.65
CA THR A 985 23.72 -5.83 46.46
C THR A 985 22.69 -4.81 46.93
N PHE A 986 21.40 -5.07 46.68
CA PHE A 986 20.35 -4.09 46.93
C PHE A 986 20.19 -3.84 48.43
N TRP A 987 19.88 -4.86 49.23
CA TRP A 987 19.71 -4.65 50.68
C TRP A 987 21.01 -4.27 51.39
N LEU A 988 22.16 -4.84 51.01
CA LEU A 988 23.46 -4.47 51.62
C LEU A 988 23.77 -3.00 51.42
N SER A 989 23.42 -2.43 50.25
CA SER A 989 23.62 -1.02 50.00
C SER A 989 22.78 -0.12 50.93
N PHE A 990 21.57 -0.54 51.28
CA PHE A 990 20.71 0.19 52.24
C PHE A 990 21.19 0.01 53.68
N GLU A 991 21.64 -1.20 54.04
CA GLU A 991 22.23 -1.51 55.34
C GLU A 991 23.47 -0.64 55.60
N LEU A 992 24.42 -0.63 54.65
CA LEU A 992 25.62 0.21 54.71
C LEU A 992 25.30 1.71 54.64
N ALA A 993 24.23 2.10 53.94
CA ALA A 993 23.77 3.49 53.92
C ALA A 993 23.11 3.95 55.22
N LYS A 994 22.92 3.04 56.19
CA LYS A 994 22.14 3.27 57.42
C LYS A 994 20.74 3.81 57.13
N ARG A 995 20.10 3.29 56.08
CA ARG A 995 18.74 3.66 55.67
C ARG A 995 17.79 2.52 55.97
N GLU A 996 16.62 2.86 56.49
CA GLU A 996 15.57 1.87 56.72
C GLU A 996 15.13 1.26 55.38
N TYR A 997 15.01 -0.06 55.35
CA TYR A 997 14.49 -0.80 54.20
C TYR A 997 13.49 -1.86 54.66
N PHE A 998 12.69 -2.33 53.72
CA PHE A 998 11.60 -3.26 53.99
C PHE A 998 11.73 -4.52 53.14
N PHE A 999 11.77 -5.66 53.83
CA PHE A 999 11.52 -6.97 53.24
C PHE A 999 10.05 -7.35 53.46
N SER A 1000 9.49 -8.10 52.51
CA SER A 1000 8.21 -8.78 52.69
C SER A 1000 8.19 -9.53 54.03
N PRO A 1001 7.08 -9.48 54.80
CA PRO A 1001 6.96 -10.23 56.05
C PRO A 1001 6.87 -11.75 55.81
N TRP A 1002 6.67 -12.15 54.55
CA TRP A 1002 6.49 -13.54 54.13
C TRP A 1002 7.80 -14.13 53.60
N GLY A 1003 8.02 -15.41 53.91
CA GLY A 1003 9.09 -16.18 53.30
C GLY A 1003 8.80 -16.49 51.83
N VAL A 1004 9.84 -16.96 51.15
CA VAL A 1004 9.74 -17.51 49.80
C VAL A 1004 8.82 -18.74 49.76
N GLY A 1005 8.09 -18.92 48.66
CA GLY A 1005 7.40 -20.18 48.33
C GLY A 1005 7.95 -20.78 47.05
N ASP A 1006 7.53 -22.01 46.74
CA ASP A 1006 7.79 -22.65 45.45
C ASP A 1006 6.49 -22.98 44.72
N ILE A 1007 6.53 -23.01 43.39
CA ILE A 1007 5.47 -23.55 42.55
C ILE A 1007 5.92 -24.88 41.96
N SER A 1008 4.95 -25.78 41.72
CA SER A 1008 5.13 -27.05 41.03
C SER A 1008 5.51 -26.86 39.54
N SER A 1009 6.61 -26.17 39.27
CA SER A 1009 7.05 -25.77 37.93
C SER A 1009 7.78 -26.86 37.16
N SER A 1010 7.97 -28.05 37.73
CA SER A 1010 8.66 -29.18 37.11
C SER A 1010 7.82 -30.47 37.10
N THR A 1011 8.15 -31.41 36.22
CA THR A 1011 7.43 -32.70 36.06
C THR A 1011 8.01 -33.82 36.93
N ASN A 1012 8.66 -33.47 38.05
CA ASN A 1012 9.37 -34.40 38.94
C ASN A 1012 8.43 -35.25 39.83
N GLY A 1013 7.12 -35.02 39.77
CA GLY A 1013 6.13 -35.77 40.52
C GLY A 1013 6.16 -35.46 42.03
N ASP A 1014 6.55 -34.25 42.43
CA ASP A 1014 6.65 -33.86 43.85
C ASP A 1014 5.41 -34.22 44.66
N LEU A 1015 4.22 -33.90 44.15
CA LEU A 1015 2.96 -34.20 44.85
C LEU A 1015 2.68 -35.71 45.03
N GLU A 1016 3.26 -36.56 44.17
CA GLU A 1016 3.15 -38.03 44.28
C GLU A 1016 4.18 -38.59 45.26
N ARG A 1017 5.36 -37.97 45.34
CA ARG A 1017 6.50 -38.44 46.14
C ARG A 1017 6.51 -37.88 47.56
N HIS A 1018 6.22 -36.59 47.69
CA HIS A 1018 6.22 -35.82 48.93
C HIS A 1018 5.20 -34.67 48.81
N ASN A 1019 3.96 -34.93 49.21
CA ASN A 1019 2.84 -34.00 49.04
C ASN A 1019 2.91 -32.72 49.91
N ASP A 1020 3.89 -32.60 50.79
CA ASP A 1020 4.12 -31.47 51.69
C ASP A 1020 5.37 -30.65 51.34
N SER A 1021 6.04 -31.00 50.24
CA SER A 1021 7.31 -30.40 49.81
C SER A 1021 7.27 -30.13 48.32
N LEU A 1022 7.66 -28.94 47.89
CA LEU A 1022 7.66 -28.55 46.47
C LEU A 1022 9.07 -28.14 46.05
N CYS A 1023 9.46 -28.53 44.84
CA CYS A 1023 10.72 -28.16 44.23
C CYS A 1023 10.47 -27.43 42.90
N GLY A 1024 11.03 -26.23 42.76
CA GLY A 1024 10.90 -25.52 41.49
C GLY A 1024 11.18 -24.03 41.53
N SER A 1025 10.35 -23.30 40.79
CA SER A 1025 10.41 -21.85 40.62
C SER A 1025 9.90 -21.15 41.88
N ILE A 1026 10.58 -20.07 42.24
CA ILE A 1026 10.23 -19.23 43.39
C ILE A 1026 8.90 -18.51 43.15
N VAL A 1027 8.08 -18.42 44.19
CA VAL A 1027 6.88 -17.59 44.25
C VAL A 1027 6.90 -16.63 45.43
N HIS A 1028 6.24 -15.49 45.23
CA HIS A 1028 6.05 -14.47 46.25
C HIS A 1028 4.61 -14.03 46.38
N TYR A 1029 4.30 -13.54 47.58
CA TYR A 1029 2.98 -13.08 47.99
C TYR A 1029 2.93 -11.58 48.15
N MET A 1030 1.73 -11.01 48.10
CA MET A 1030 1.52 -9.62 48.48
C MET A 1030 2.06 -9.36 49.89
N PRO A 1031 2.92 -8.35 50.09
CA PRO A 1031 3.60 -8.10 51.37
C PRO A 1031 2.70 -7.33 52.35
N VAL A 1032 1.53 -7.90 52.63
CA VAL A 1032 0.50 -7.37 53.53
C VAL A 1032 0.14 -8.43 54.56
N GLU A 1033 0.30 -8.11 55.85
CA GLU A 1033 0.13 -9.08 56.96
C GLU A 1033 -1.35 -9.41 57.24
N ASN A 1034 -2.21 -8.40 57.19
CA ASN A 1034 -3.61 -8.48 57.68
C ASN A 1034 -4.65 -8.82 56.60
N GLU A 1035 -4.20 -9.32 55.44
CA GLU A 1035 -5.07 -9.69 54.32
C GLU A 1035 -4.95 -11.18 54.00
N PRO A 1036 -5.97 -11.80 53.35
CA PRO A 1036 -5.88 -13.16 52.86
C PRO A 1036 -4.63 -13.37 51.97
N PRO A 1037 -4.07 -14.59 51.92
CA PRO A 1037 -2.95 -14.90 51.03
C PRO A 1037 -3.26 -14.56 49.57
N GLU A 1038 -2.63 -13.52 49.03
CA GLU A 1038 -2.69 -13.16 47.61
C GLU A 1038 -1.34 -13.47 46.96
N PHE A 1039 -1.33 -14.45 46.07
CA PHE A 1039 -0.17 -14.80 45.24
C PHE A 1039 0.11 -13.68 44.24
N LEU A 1040 1.30 -13.07 44.31
CA LEU A 1040 1.67 -11.90 43.50
C LEU A 1040 2.33 -12.31 42.19
N TYR A 1041 3.42 -13.07 42.25
CA TYR A 1041 4.17 -13.46 41.06
C TYR A 1041 5.07 -14.68 41.29
N ALA A 1042 5.44 -15.34 40.20
CA ALA A 1042 6.44 -16.40 40.17
C ALA A 1042 7.62 -16.04 39.26
N ASN A 1043 8.84 -16.38 39.67
CA ASN A 1043 10.05 -16.28 38.84
C ASN A 1043 10.27 -17.60 38.08
N GLY A 1044 9.98 -17.57 36.78
CA GLY A 1044 9.40 -18.74 36.10
C GLY A 1044 10.02 -19.17 34.78
N LYS A 1045 11.34 -19.04 34.53
CA LYS A 1045 11.94 -19.50 33.26
C LYS A 1045 11.55 -20.91 32.86
N ALA A 1046 11.53 -21.85 33.83
CA ALA A 1046 11.12 -23.24 33.60
C ALA A 1046 9.65 -23.36 33.19
N MET A 1047 8.78 -22.41 33.55
CA MET A 1047 7.38 -22.41 33.12
C MET A 1047 7.18 -21.80 31.73
N LEU A 1048 8.14 -21.04 31.18
CA LEU A 1048 7.99 -20.36 29.89
C LEU A 1048 8.78 -21.03 28.78
N ASN A 1049 10.01 -21.46 29.07
CA ASN A 1049 10.90 -22.03 28.08
C ASN A 1049 10.94 -23.56 28.18
N PRO A 1050 10.52 -24.31 27.14
CA PRO A 1050 10.56 -25.78 27.15
C PRO A 1050 11.98 -26.36 27.24
N PHE A 1051 13.00 -25.55 26.94
CA PHE A 1051 14.41 -25.90 27.10
C PHE A 1051 15.09 -24.87 28.02
N PRO A 1052 14.82 -24.89 29.34
CA PRO A 1052 15.31 -23.86 30.27
C PRO A 1052 16.84 -23.88 30.42
N VAL A 1053 17.45 -25.03 30.14
CA VAL A 1053 18.89 -25.26 30.02
C VAL A 1053 19.31 -25.38 28.55
N SER A 1054 20.58 -25.11 28.27
CA SER A 1054 21.14 -25.29 26.93
C SER A 1054 21.13 -26.77 26.52
N MET A 1055 20.99 -27.05 25.21
CA MET A 1055 20.80 -28.43 24.70
C MET A 1055 21.95 -29.39 25.06
N ASP A 1056 23.16 -28.87 25.19
CA ASP A 1056 24.37 -29.59 25.63
C ASP A 1056 24.32 -30.01 27.11
N LYS A 1057 23.52 -29.33 27.94
CA LYS A 1057 23.35 -29.62 29.37
C LYS A 1057 22.03 -30.31 29.70
N LEU A 1058 21.21 -30.64 28.70
CA LEU A 1058 19.89 -31.26 28.91
C LEU A 1058 20.00 -32.62 29.64
N GLY A 1059 21.06 -33.38 29.39
CA GLY A 1059 21.31 -34.68 30.04
C GLY A 1059 21.84 -34.60 31.47
N THR A 1060 22.28 -33.43 31.93
CA THR A 1060 22.82 -33.20 33.29
C THR A 1060 21.95 -32.26 34.12
N ALA A 1061 20.92 -31.64 33.52
CA ALA A 1061 20.00 -30.78 34.22
C ALA A 1061 19.13 -31.59 35.18
N THR A 1062 19.00 -31.07 36.40
CA THR A 1062 18.18 -31.70 37.43
C THR A 1062 16.69 -31.58 37.06
N HIS A 1063 15.92 -32.63 37.31
CA HIS A 1063 14.52 -32.69 36.85
C HIS A 1063 13.63 -31.57 37.43
N ASN A 1064 14.02 -30.98 38.56
CA ASN A 1064 13.30 -29.91 39.26
C ASN A 1064 13.36 -28.53 38.57
N VAL A 1065 14.19 -28.38 37.53
CA VAL A 1065 14.26 -27.14 36.72
C VAL A 1065 13.73 -27.32 35.29
N LEU A 1066 13.07 -28.46 35.00
CA LEU A 1066 12.50 -28.77 33.69
C LEU A 1066 11.09 -28.19 33.52
N PHE A 1067 10.67 -28.05 32.27
CA PHE A 1067 9.41 -27.40 31.89
C PHE A 1067 8.17 -28.20 32.28
N ASN A 1068 7.33 -27.65 33.16
CA ASN A 1068 6.00 -28.20 33.45
C ASN A 1068 4.91 -27.52 32.60
N THR A 1069 4.18 -28.29 31.80
CA THR A 1069 3.06 -27.82 30.98
C THR A 1069 1.85 -27.38 31.80
N ASN A 1070 1.63 -27.91 32.99
CA ASN A 1070 0.44 -27.61 33.81
C ASN A 1070 0.77 -27.65 35.32
N PRO A 1071 1.36 -26.59 35.89
CA PRO A 1071 1.57 -26.49 37.34
C PRO A 1071 0.21 -26.47 38.05
N THR A 1072 0.12 -27.15 39.20
CA THR A 1072 -1.15 -27.35 39.92
C THR A 1072 -1.15 -26.80 41.34
N HIS A 1073 0.00 -26.76 42.01
CA HIS A 1073 0.14 -26.34 43.42
C HIS A 1073 1.29 -25.34 43.61
N LEU A 1074 1.20 -24.59 44.70
CA LEU A 1074 2.26 -23.73 45.22
C LEU A 1074 2.39 -23.88 46.75
N THR A 1075 3.52 -23.46 47.30
CA THR A 1075 3.76 -23.45 48.74
C THR A 1075 2.87 -22.41 49.43
N PRO A 1076 2.10 -22.76 50.48
CA PRO A 1076 1.27 -21.82 51.24
C PRO A 1076 2.04 -20.61 51.78
N ARG A 1077 1.36 -19.46 51.87
CA ARG A 1077 1.94 -18.23 52.44
C ARG A 1077 2.28 -18.45 53.90
N GLN A 1078 3.55 -18.26 54.25
CA GLN A 1078 4.03 -18.44 55.61
C GLN A 1078 5.21 -17.51 55.92
N GLY A 1079 5.52 -17.36 57.20
CA GLY A 1079 6.72 -16.65 57.64
C GLY A 1079 8.00 -17.36 57.18
N ARG A 1080 9.08 -16.59 57.04
CA ARG A 1080 10.38 -17.12 56.60
C ARG A 1080 10.95 -18.12 57.62
N ARG A 1081 11.45 -19.27 57.14
CA ARG A 1081 12.07 -20.33 57.97
C ARG A 1081 13.07 -21.17 57.16
N PRO A 1082 14.00 -21.90 57.80
CA PRO A 1082 14.85 -22.89 57.14
C PRO A 1082 14.09 -24.13 56.68
N ASN A 1083 14.71 -24.89 55.77
CA ASN A 1083 14.19 -26.20 55.36
C ASN A 1083 14.00 -27.15 56.55
N GLY A 1084 12.84 -27.80 56.58
CA GLY A 1084 12.43 -28.70 57.66
C GLY A 1084 12.59 -30.18 57.31
N ARG A 1085 11.74 -31.00 57.93
CA ARG A 1085 11.53 -32.41 57.55
C ARG A 1085 10.21 -32.53 56.80
N THR A 1086 10.14 -33.46 55.87
CA THR A 1086 8.86 -33.88 55.28
C THR A 1086 8.11 -34.77 56.28
N ASP A 1087 6.79 -34.65 56.31
CA ASP A 1087 5.86 -35.53 57.04
C ASP A 1087 5.53 -36.82 56.24
N THR A 1088 6.11 -36.99 55.05
CA THR A 1088 5.95 -38.18 54.20
C THR A 1088 6.99 -39.25 54.47
N ASP A 1089 6.77 -40.47 53.94
CA ASP A 1089 7.72 -41.58 54.02
C ASP A 1089 8.84 -41.52 52.96
N TYR A 1090 8.96 -40.40 52.24
CA TYR A 1090 9.95 -40.19 51.20
C TYR A 1090 11.39 -40.25 51.74
N LYS A 1091 12.20 -41.17 51.18
CA LYS A 1091 13.61 -41.39 51.57
C LYS A 1091 14.64 -40.92 50.54
N GLY A 1092 14.21 -40.28 49.46
CA GLY A 1092 15.12 -39.75 48.43
C GLY A 1092 15.80 -38.44 48.86
N GLY A 1093 16.82 -38.02 48.10
CA GLY A 1093 17.45 -36.73 48.30
C GLY A 1093 16.63 -35.59 47.70
N TYR A 1094 16.64 -34.43 48.36
CA TYR A 1094 16.02 -33.21 47.85
C TYR A 1094 17.04 -32.36 47.09
N ALA A 1095 16.60 -31.72 46.02
CA ALA A 1095 17.39 -30.69 45.34
C ALA A 1095 17.44 -29.41 46.19
N MET A 1096 18.41 -28.53 45.93
CA MET A 1096 18.56 -27.28 46.70
C MET A 1096 17.41 -26.29 46.46
N GLU A 1097 16.72 -26.43 45.34
CA GLU A 1097 15.56 -25.63 44.94
C GLU A 1097 14.24 -26.16 45.53
N CYS A 1098 14.30 -27.03 46.54
CA CYS A 1098 13.14 -27.57 47.23
C CYS A 1098 12.87 -26.86 48.57
N LEU A 1099 11.59 -26.59 48.83
CA LEU A 1099 11.08 -26.21 50.15
C LEU A 1099 10.48 -27.42 50.86
N ILE A 1100 11.20 -27.93 51.87
CA ILE A 1100 10.92 -29.23 52.51
C ILE A 1100 10.02 -29.04 53.75
N GLY A 1101 8.84 -29.65 53.71
CA GLY A 1101 7.84 -29.58 54.77
C GLY A 1101 7.15 -28.20 54.84
N PHE A 1102 6.99 -27.53 53.71
CA PHE A 1102 6.37 -26.20 53.59
C PHE A 1102 4.87 -26.26 53.25
N GLY A 1103 4.36 -27.43 52.90
CA GLY A 1103 2.99 -27.64 52.43
C GLY A 1103 2.82 -27.32 50.95
N ALA A 1104 1.67 -27.70 50.40
CA ALA A 1104 1.27 -27.44 49.03
C ALA A 1104 -0.23 -27.11 48.95
N ASP A 1105 -0.55 -25.87 48.57
CA ASP A 1105 -1.92 -25.40 48.30
C ASP A 1105 -2.19 -25.39 46.78
N PRO A 1106 -3.44 -25.64 46.34
CA PRO A 1106 -3.81 -25.50 44.93
C PRO A 1106 -3.57 -24.09 44.39
N LEU A 1107 -3.13 -24.01 43.14
CA LEU A 1107 -2.96 -22.72 42.44
C LEU A 1107 -4.31 -22.00 42.26
N PRO A 1108 -4.32 -20.65 42.32
CA PRO A 1108 -5.52 -19.89 41.97
C PRO A 1108 -5.98 -20.23 40.55
N ALA A 1109 -7.29 -20.41 40.36
CA ALA A 1109 -7.86 -20.77 39.05
C ALA A 1109 -7.48 -19.80 37.92
N LYS A 1110 -7.15 -18.54 38.25
CA LYS A 1110 -6.71 -17.51 37.31
C LYS A 1110 -5.26 -17.68 36.85
N PHE A 1111 -4.43 -18.50 37.50
CA PHE A 1111 -3.01 -18.63 37.14
C PHE A 1111 -2.81 -19.36 35.80
N ALA A 1112 -3.46 -20.51 35.61
CA ALA A 1112 -3.37 -21.28 34.36
C ALA A 1112 -3.68 -20.44 33.09
N PRO A 1113 -4.78 -19.66 33.04
CA PRO A 1113 -5.03 -18.80 31.88
C PRO A 1113 -4.01 -17.67 31.70
N GLN A 1114 -3.48 -17.10 32.80
CA GLN A 1114 -2.42 -16.09 32.70
C GLN A 1114 -1.12 -16.69 32.17
N LEU A 1115 -0.70 -17.86 32.68
CA LEU A 1115 0.45 -18.60 32.20
C LEU A 1115 0.31 -18.97 30.71
N LEU A 1116 -0.89 -19.39 30.28
CA LEU A 1116 -1.15 -19.69 28.87
C LEU A 1116 -0.99 -18.44 27.99
N ARG A 1117 -1.55 -17.30 28.41
CA ARG A 1117 -1.38 -16.02 27.70
C ARG A 1117 0.10 -15.62 27.61
N ARG A 1118 0.83 -15.69 28.73
CA ARG A 1118 2.27 -15.42 28.80
C ARG A 1118 3.05 -16.30 27.81
N ARG A 1119 2.74 -17.60 27.76
CA ARG A 1119 3.33 -18.57 26.82
C ARG A 1119 2.99 -18.27 25.37
N MET A 1120 1.74 -17.91 25.07
CA MET A 1120 1.33 -17.54 23.70
C MET A 1120 2.13 -16.35 23.20
N PHE A 1121 2.31 -15.30 24.02
CA PHE A 1121 3.16 -14.17 23.66
C PHE A 1121 4.61 -14.61 23.44
N TYR A 1122 5.19 -15.39 24.36
CA TYR A 1122 6.56 -15.87 24.26
C TYR A 1122 6.79 -16.70 22.98
N PHE A 1123 5.96 -17.72 22.73
CA PHE A 1123 6.07 -18.57 21.55
C PHE A 1123 5.75 -17.82 20.26
N GLY A 1124 4.77 -16.92 20.26
CA GLY A 1124 4.45 -16.06 19.12
C GLY A 1124 5.67 -15.25 18.67
N ILE A 1125 6.40 -14.64 19.62
CA ILE A 1125 7.63 -13.91 19.31
C ILE A 1125 8.72 -14.86 18.80
N ARG A 1126 8.93 -16.01 19.45
CA ARG A 1126 9.93 -17.01 19.03
C ARG A 1126 9.67 -17.57 17.62
N MET A 1127 8.40 -17.66 17.21
CA MET A 1127 7.98 -18.17 15.89
C MET A 1127 7.81 -17.07 14.84
N GLY A 1128 8.02 -15.79 15.18
CA GLY A 1128 7.82 -14.66 14.25
C GLY A 1128 6.36 -14.29 13.99
N VAL A 1129 5.41 -14.81 14.79
CA VAL A 1129 3.97 -14.54 14.70
C VAL A 1129 3.61 -13.37 15.62
N LEU A 1130 3.96 -12.15 15.22
CA LEU A 1130 3.79 -10.96 16.06
C LEU A 1130 2.33 -10.56 16.29
N SER A 1131 1.39 -11.03 15.46
CA SER A 1131 -0.05 -10.84 15.68
C SER A 1131 -0.55 -11.46 16.98
N ALA A 1132 0.20 -12.43 17.56
CA ALA A 1132 -0.09 -12.96 18.89
C ALA A 1132 -0.03 -11.88 19.99
N LEU A 1133 0.66 -10.75 19.75
CA LEU A 1133 0.82 -9.65 20.71
C LEU A 1133 -0.30 -8.60 20.64
N ASP A 1134 -1.24 -8.72 19.70
CA ASP A 1134 -2.25 -7.70 19.42
C ASP A 1134 -3.48 -7.78 20.34
N GLN A 1135 -3.67 -8.92 21.02
CA GLN A 1135 -4.85 -9.16 21.84
C GLN A 1135 -4.47 -9.63 23.24
N CYS A 1136 -4.92 -8.89 24.24
CA CYS A 1136 -5.00 -9.36 25.61
C CYS A 1136 -6.24 -10.26 25.72
N PHE A 1137 -6.15 -11.48 25.20
CA PHE A 1137 -7.26 -12.44 25.24
C PHE A 1137 -7.81 -12.53 26.67
N PRO A 1138 -9.11 -12.21 26.89
CA PRO A 1138 -9.73 -12.50 28.16
C PRO A 1138 -9.94 -14.02 28.20
N PHE A 1139 -9.13 -14.71 28.97
CA PHE A 1139 -9.49 -16.03 29.45
C PHE A 1139 -10.41 -15.81 30.66
N ASP A 1140 -11.63 -15.36 30.40
CA ASP A 1140 -12.71 -15.60 31.35
C ASP A 1140 -12.77 -17.12 31.45
N GLY A 1141 -12.34 -17.65 32.60
CA GLY A 1141 -12.26 -19.08 32.84
C GLY A 1141 -13.54 -19.72 32.31
N MET A 1142 -13.39 -20.76 31.48
CA MET A 1142 -14.51 -21.59 31.06
C MET A 1142 -15.37 -21.85 32.30
N LYS A 1143 -16.56 -21.24 32.33
CA LYS A 1143 -17.57 -21.55 33.35
C LYS A 1143 -18.17 -22.90 33.04
#